data_AF-A0A2H5YIP2-F1
#
_entry.id   AF-A0A2H5YIP2-F1
#
_cell.length_a   1.000
_cell.length_b   1.000
_cell.length_c   1.000
_cell.angle_alpha   90.00
_cell.angle_beta   90.00
_cell.angle_gamma   90.00
#
_symmetry.space_group_name_H-M   'P 1'
#
loop_
_entity.id
_entity.type
_entity.pdbx_description
1 polymer ?
#
loop_
_entity_poly.entity_id
_entity_poly.type
_entity_poly.pdbx_seq_one_letter_code
_entity_poly.pdbx_strand_id
1 'polypeptide(L)'
;MWRRALCLLAAVAVAAWGGGARGGDAAVAGKGAAGPQTAVPAAQQVQRPLPQAAKEARLAHHLARLADLSEALALYAQDPIGIFSVPPDLQALQQAGLARSDAQERVQVFVYTDDPDAAAAAVRALGGAVDRLEREEGIVQAWVPLRRLRALAARPGVRWIDLPPYPATATGSVTTSGDQILRAADLRSALGVSGAGVRVGVISDGVRGLAQSQASGDLPAVNTTDCNVVASDPAQTGAEGTAMLEIVHDLAPGAELWFAGFGGTSGTALDFNAAVSCLAQRVDVVVDDVNWFNAGPYDGSSIVSRNTAAALNSPTNRVRAHVTAVGNQAAAHYQEPYQPCPGEAAFHRFAATEQTLDRGGLGPRCDNPVLVPAGSTLRVLVQWNDPWGASCNDYDVYIFAHDSPTALAASQNFQFCAQNPTELAVWQNVSTSPVTVDVVLAPIGQVEPRTFDIFFLGGIPNYYTPTSSVPNQADAGGGVLAVGAINAFEDGHDEIAPYSSRGPTNDGRTKPDVTGIDGVSVTGAGGFASPFLGTSAAAPHIAGILALLLECRPGLKAGEPGDAPAQDRSALANALLLTAADLGSPGTDNTYGAGRADALAAGRLACQGSAVLWGDVDCSLTLDSADALALLRASMGLGVVQNEPCPDMGQNVGGRLWGDVDCSGRVDATDSQKLLRFTLGLSIQQGPGCLRPGTLLALD
;
A
#
# COMPACT_ATOMS: atom_id res chain seq x y z
N MET A 1 -49.82 -18.17 42.42
CA MET A 1 -51.02 -17.68 43.13
C MET A 1 -51.03 -16.15 43.06
N TRP A 2 -51.76 -15.60 42.07
CA TRP A 2 -52.88 -14.64 42.23
C TRP A 2 -52.50 -13.18 42.58
N ARG A 3 -52.47 -12.30 41.55
CA ARG A 3 -53.34 -11.10 41.30
C ARG A 3 -52.68 -9.79 41.75
N ARG A 4 -52.76 -8.60 41.13
CA ARG A 4 -53.41 -7.98 39.93
C ARG A 4 -52.78 -6.55 39.82
N ALA A 5 -52.32 -6.08 38.66
CA ALA A 5 -53.01 -5.31 37.60
C ALA A 5 -53.04 -3.76 37.80
N LEU A 6 -52.73 -3.01 36.73
CA LEU A 6 -53.53 -1.90 36.15
C LEU A 6 -52.89 -1.48 34.80
N CYS A 7 -53.56 -1.73 33.65
CA CYS A 7 -54.37 -0.78 32.81
C CYS A 7 -53.50 -0.07 31.74
N LEU A 8 -53.83 0.06 30.44
CA LEU A 8 -55.04 -0.02 29.60
C LEU A 8 -54.65 -0.61 28.21
N LEU A 9 -55.38 -1.57 27.59
CA LEU A 9 -56.51 -1.41 26.62
C LEU A 9 -56.22 -0.44 25.45
N ALA A 10 -56.44 -0.74 24.16
CA ALA A 10 -57.06 -1.86 23.42
C ALA A 10 -56.63 -1.74 21.92
N ALA A 11 -56.16 -2.81 21.27
CA ALA A 11 -56.90 -3.74 20.39
C ALA A 11 -57.37 -3.11 19.04
N VAL A 12 -56.70 -3.40 17.92
CA VAL A 12 -56.91 -4.53 16.98
C VAL A 12 -58.12 -4.35 16.08
N ALA A 13 -57.90 -4.32 14.75
CA ALA A 13 -58.54 -5.26 13.81
C ALA A 13 -57.97 -5.11 12.39
N VAL A 14 -57.41 -6.22 11.93
CA VAL A 14 -57.06 -6.54 10.54
C VAL A 14 -58.33 -6.94 9.79
N ALA A 15 -58.48 -6.50 8.53
CA ALA A 15 -58.72 -7.37 7.36
C ALA A 15 -59.35 -6.59 6.21
N ALA A 16 -58.73 -6.68 5.03
CA ALA A 16 -59.46 -6.62 3.76
C ALA A 16 -58.70 -7.40 2.68
N TRP A 17 -59.36 -8.41 2.13
CA TRP A 17 -59.08 -9.00 0.83
C TRP A 17 -59.98 -8.35 -0.21
N GLY A 18 -59.44 -8.16 -1.42
CA GLY A 18 -60.22 -8.36 -2.65
C GLY A 18 -60.64 -7.12 -3.45
N GLY A 19 -59.90 -6.86 -4.52
CA GLY A 19 -60.48 -6.69 -5.87
C GLY A 19 -60.88 -5.29 -6.33
N GLY A 20 -60.57 -4.98 -7.59
CA GLY A 20 -61.31 -4.00 -8.38
C GLY A 20 -60.44 -2.98 -9.09
N ALA A 21 -60.25 -3.19 -10.38
CA ALA A 21 -59.55 -2.31 -11.30
C ALA A 21 -60.40 -1.12 -11.79
N ARG A 22 -59.68 -0.13 -12.35
CA ARG A 22 -60.02 0.82 -13.43
C ARG A 22 -60.37 2.27 -13.06
N GLY A 23 -59.56 3.16 -13.66
CA GLY A 23 -59.94 4.47 -14.25
C GLY A 23 -60.21 5.57 -13.23
N GLY A 24 -59.62 6.75 -13.30
CA GLY A 24 -59.17 7.50 -14.46
C GLY A 24 -59.68 8.94 -14.29
N ASP A 25 -58.74 9.82 -13.97
CA ASP A 25 -58.64 11.26 -14.24
C ASP A 25 -59.66 12.34 -13.79
N ALA A 26 -59.03 13.38 -13.22
CA ALA A 26 -59.25 14.83 -13.36
C ALA A 26 -60.43 15.50 -12.60
N ALA A 27 -60.18 16.25 -11.52
CA ALA A 27 -59.82 17.70 -11.44
C ALA A 27 -61.10 18.56 -11.16
N VAL A 28 -61.22 19.64 -10.37
CA VAL A 28 -60.40 20.84 -10.05
C VAL A 28 -61.02 21.60 -8.84
N ALA A 29 -60.15 22.21 -8.00
CA ALA A 29 -60.27 23.42 -7.14
C ALA A 29 -61.36 23.58 -6.04
N GLY A 30 -61.10 24.17 -4.87
CA GLY A 30 -59.87 24.77 -4.32
C GLY A 30 -60.12 25.64 -3.07
N LYS A 31 -58.99 26.02 -2.43
CA LYS A 31 -58.71 27.10 -1.44
C LYS A 31 -58.53 26.71 0.04
N GLY A 32 -57.34 27.04 0.56
CA GLY A 32 -57.08 27.24 1.98
C GLY A 32 -55.66 26.87 2.41
N ALA A 33 -54.72 27.82 2.37
CA ALA A 33 -53.30 27.69 2.66
C ALA A 33 -52.93 27.58 4.16
N ALA A 34 -51.89 26.79 4.47
CA ALA A 34 -50.67 27.19 5.20
C ALA A 34 -49.64 26.02 5.19
N GLY A 35 -48.48 26.19 4.55
CA GLY A 35 -47.36 25.21 4.47
C GLY A 35 -46.27 25.45 5.53
N PRO A 36 -44.97 25.13 5.29
CA PRO A 36 -44.38 24.14 4.36
C PRO A 36 -43.23 23.27 4.99
N GLN A 37 -43.11 21.97 4.63
CA GLN A 37 -42.06 21.31 3.79
C GLN A 37 -40.71 21.03 4.50
N THR A 38 -40.00 19.90 4.38
CA THR A 38 -39.75 19.01 3.22
C THR A 38 -39.48 17.56 3.66
N ALA A 39 -40.17 16.59 3.06
CA ALA A 39 -39.71 15.21 2.97
C ALA A 39 -38.79 15.09 1.75
N VAL A 40 -37.68 14.38 1.93
CA VAL A 40 -36.63 14.13 0.92
C VAL A 40 -37.21 13.40 -0.30
N PRO A 41 -36.89 13.80 -1.55
CA PRO A 41 -37.33 13.06 -2.72
C PRO A 41 -36.66 11.69 -2.78
N ALA A 42 -37.42 10.68 -3.20
CA ALA A 42 -36.85 9.42 -3.68
C ALA A 42 -35.81 9.74 -4.75
N ALA A 43 -34.56 9.32 -4.54
CA ALA A 43 -33.50 9.42 -5.51
C ALA A 43 -33.99 8.78 -6.82
N GLN A 44 -34.15 9.60 -7.85
CA GLN A 44 -34.20 9.11 -9.22
C GLN A 44 -32.93 8.28 -9.41
N GLN A 45 -33.09 6.98 -9.63
CA GLN A 45 -32.05 6.19 -10.28
C GLN A 45 -31.77 6.85 -11.62
N VAL A 46 -30.71 7.65 -11.67
CA VAL A 46 -30.09 8.02 -12.95
C VAL A 46 -29.58 6.70 -13.52
N GLN A 47 -30.36 6.09 -14.42
CA GLN A 47 -29.83 5.08 -15.32
C GLN A 47 -28.65 5.73 -16.03
N ARG A 48 -27.43 5.39 -15.62
CA ARG A 48 -26.23 5.68 -16.40
C ARG A 48 -26.27 4.72 -17.58
N PRO A 49 -26.61 5.15 -18.80
CA PRO A 49 -26.55 4.25 -19.94
C PRO A 49 -25.07 3.93 -20.14
N LEU A 50 -24.72 2.65 -20.13
CA LEU A 50 -23.40 2.21 -20.62
C LEU A 50 -23.27 2.72 -22.06
N PRO A 51 -22.19 3.42 -22.45
CA PRO A 51 -21.98 3.79 -23.83
C PRO A 51 -21.84 2.53 -24.68
N GLN A 52 -22.90 2.15 -25.37
CA GLN A 52 -22.88 1.10 -26.39
C GLN A 52 -22.32 1.70 -27.67
N ALA A 53 -21.02 1.57 -27.88
CA ALA A 53 -20.49 1.64 -29.24
C ALA A 53 -21.04 0.44 -30.02
N ALA A 54 -21.50 0.65 -31.26
CA ALA A 54 -21.96 -0.44 -32.11
C ALA A 54 -20.79 -1.42 -32.34
N LYS A 55 -20.97 -2.70 -32.00
CA LYS A 55 -19.95 -3.73 -32.28
C LYS A 55 -19.81 -3.88 -33.79
N GLU A 56 -18.70 -3.41 -34.35
CA GLU A 56 -18.34 -3.67 -35.74
C GLU A 56 -17.72 -5.07 -35.87
N ALA A 57 -18.24 -5.88 -36.80
CA ALA A 57 -17.88 -7.30 -36.88
C ALA A 57 -16.43 -7.58 -37.32
N ARG A 58 -15.69 -6.58 -37.81
CA ARG A 58 -14.38 -6.76 -38.48
C ARG A 58 -13.28 -5.78 -38.01
N LEU A 59 -13.54 -4.99 -36.98
CA LEU A 59 -12.61 -4.00 -36.41
C LEU A 59 -12.51 -4.20 -34.91
N ALA A 60 -11.28 -4.16 -34.38
CA ALA A 60 -11.07 -4.11 -32.93
C ALA A 60 -11.79 -2.91 -32.31
N HIS A 61 -12.35 -3.10 -31.11
CA HIS A 61 -13.20 -2.11 -30.42
C HIS A 61 -12.53 -0.74 -30.27
N HIS A 62 -11.23 -0.73 -30.00
CA HIS A 62 -10.43 0.49 -29.88
C HIS A 62 -10.23 1.20 -31.23
N LEU A 63 -10.05 0.45 -32.32
CA LEU A 63 -9.94 0.99 -33.68
C LEU A 63 -11.28 1.53 -34.21
N ALA A 64 -12.40 0.89 -33.86
CA ALA A 64 -13.74 1.36 -34.19
C ALA A 64 -14.04 2.71 -33.51
N ARG A 65 -13.74 2.85 -32.21
CA ARG A 65 -13.87 4.13 -31.49
C ARG A 65 -12.97 5.23 -32.07
N LEU A 66 -11.76 4.90 -32.49
CA LEU A 66 -10.83 5.86 -33.10
C LEU A 66 -11.27 6.31 -34.49
N ALA A 67 -11.87 5.42 -35.27
CA ALA A 67 -12.49 5.76 -36.55
C ALA A 67 -13.72 6.68 -36.34
N ASP A 68 -14.56 6.41 -35.34
CA ASP A 68 -15.69 7.26 -34.97
C ASP A 68 -15.27 8.68 -34.59
N LEU A 69 -14.23 8.81 -33.77
CA LEU A 69 -13.75 10.11 -33.32
C LEU A 69 -13.19 10.94 -34.49
N SER A 70 -12.43 10.30 -35.40
CA SER A 70 -11.91 10.95 -36.61
C SER A 70 -13.03 11.39 -37.57
N GLU A 71 -14.09 10.58 -37.70
CA GLU A 71 -15.23 10.88 -38.58
C GLU A 71 -16.14 11.96 -37.98
N ALA A 72 -16.32 11.96 -36.65
CA ALA A 72 -17.01 13.01 -35.90
C ALA A 72 -16.29 14.37 -35.96
N LEU A 73 -14.94 14.37 -35.92
CA LEU A 73 -14.12 15.58 -36.07
C LEU A 73 -14.15 16.12 -37.51
N ALA A 74 -14.32 15.27 -38.51
CA ALA A 74 -14.45 15.69 -39.92
C ALA A 74 -15.79 16.40 -40.23
N LEU A 75 -16.83 16.18 -39.41
CA LEU A 75 -18.11 16.89 -39.52
C LEU A 75 -18.06 18.31 -38.96
N TYR A 76 -17.03 18.67 -38.19
CA TYR A 76 -16.79 20.00 -37.61
C TYR A 76 -15.84 20.86 -38.47
N ALA A 77 -16.02 20.83 -39.79
CA ALA A 77 -15.17 21.58 -40.72
C ALA A 77 -15.49 23.09 -40.73
N GLN A 78 -14.86 23.85 -39.84
CA GLN A 78 -14.30 25.20 -40.07
C GLN A 78 -13.49 25.64 -38.84
N ASP A 79 -12.20 25.23 -38.75
CA ASP A 79 -11.23 25.87 -37.85
C ASP A 79 -9.86 26.04 -38.55
N PRO A 80 -9.31 27.28 -38.67
CA PRO A 80 -8.05 27.57 -39.37
C PRO A 80 -6.75 27.29 -38.57
N ILE A 81 -6.80 26.74 -37.35
CA ILE A 81 -5.65 26.77 -36.41
C ILE A 81 -4.83 25.46 -36.35
N GLY A 82 -5.24 24.36 -37.00
CA GLY A 82 -4.37 23.19 -37.16
C GLY A 82 -3.95 22.50 -35.85
N ILE A 83 -4.80 22.52 -34.82
CA ILE A 83 -4.60 21.82 -33.56
C ILE A 83 -5.28 20.45 -33.66
N PHE A 84 -4.65 19.47 -34.30
CA PHE A 84 -5.12 18.08 -34.20
C PHE A 84 -4.12 17.29 -33.37
N SER A 85 -4.38 17.22 -32.06
CA SER A 85 -3.78 16.23 -31.18
C SER A 85 -4.31 14.84 -31.53
N VAL A 86 -3.43 13.84 -31.42
CA VAL A 86 -3.79 12.42 -31.43
C VAL A 86 -4.91 12.23 -30.39
N PRO A 87 -6.02 11.53 -30.73
CA PRO A 87 -7.08 11.23 -29.77
C PRO A 87 -6.51 10.66 -28.46
N PRO A 88 -6.96 11.08 -27.26
CA PRO A 88 -6.38 10.68 -25.98
C PRO A 88 -6.19 9.16 -25.82
N ASP A 89 -7.12 8.36 -26.34
CA ASP A 89 -7.05 6.90 -26.31
C ASP A 89 -5.91 6.33 -27.20
N LEU A 90 -5.67 6.93 -28.38
CA LEU A 90 -4.55 6.53 -29.25
C LEU A 90 -3.23 7.07 -28.71
N GLN A 91 -3.24 8.24 -28.07
CA GLN A 91 -2.09 8.80 -27.38
C GLN A 91 -1.70 7.93 -26.18
N ALA A 92 -2.68 7.43 -25.42
CA ALA A 92 -2.46 6.48 -24.32
C ALA A 92 -1.91 5.13 -24.81
N LEU A 93 -2.44 4.59 -25.93
CA LEU A 93 -1.90 3.37 -26.54
C LEU A 93 -0.47 3.56 -27.08
N GLN A 94 -0.14 4.73 -27.63
CA GLN A 94 1.21 5.05 -28.10
C GLN A 94 2.20 5.27 -26.95
N GLN A 95 1.76 5.94 -25.87
CA GLN A 95 2.54 6.12 -24.65
C GLN A 95 2.82 4.79 -23.95
N ALA A 96 1.86 3.86 -23.97
CA ALA A 96 2.02 2.50 -23.46
C ALA A 96 2.84 1.59 -24.39
N GLY A 97 3.33 2.07 -25.54
CA GLY A 97 4.08 1.27 -26.52
C GLY A 97 3.22 0.23 -27.27
N LEU A 98 1.89 0.31 -27.15
CA LEU A 98 0.90 -0.63 -27.69
C LEU A 98 0.32 -0.20 -29.05
N ALA A 99 0.70 0.96 -29.56
CA ALA A 99 0.37 1.43 -30.91
C ALA A 99 1.50 2.30 -31.46
N ARG A 100 1.67 2.33 -32.78
CA ARG A 100 2.58 3.27 -33.47
C ARG A 100 1.84 4.10 -34.50
N SER A 101 2.23 5.37 -34.63
CA SER A 101 1.86 6.23 -35.76
C SER A 101 3.10 6.77 -36.47
N ASP A 102 2.94 7.14 -37.74
CA ASP A 102 4.00 7.81 -38.51
C ASP A 102 3.70 9.30 -38.73
N ALA A 103 4.66 10.01 -39.34
CA ALA A 103 4.56 11.43 -39.64
C ALA A 103 3.46 11.78 -40.67
N GLN A 104 2.77 10.78 -41.23
CA GLN A 104 1.63 10.94 -42.12
C GLN A 104 0.29 10.57 -41.45
N GLU A 105 0.27 10.47 -40.11
CA GLU A 105 -0.89 10.13 -39.30
C GLU A 105 -1.51 8.77 -39.65
N ARG A 106 -0.68 7.82 -40.11
CA ARG A 106 -1.11 6.44 -40.33
C ARG A 106 -0.83 5.63 -39.08
N VAL A 107 -1.73 4.72 -38.74
CA VAL A 107 -1.56 3.76 -37.64
C VAL A 107 -1.11 2.42 -38.21
N GLN A 108 -0.17 1.78 -37.54
CA GLN A 108 0.28 0.44 -37.94
C GLN A 108 -0.75 -0.61 -37.47
N VAL A 109 -1.13 -1.52 -38.37
CA VAL A 109 -2.16 -2.54 -38.15
C VAL A 109 -1.73 -3.89 -38.72
N PHE A 110 -2.27 -4.96 -38.15
CA PHE A 110 -2.36 -6.28 -38.77
C PHE A 110 -3.73 -6.42 -39.44
N VAL A 111 -3.73 -6.72 -40.72
CA VAL A 111 -4.93 -7.02 -41.52
C VAL A 111 -4.97 -8.53 -41.75
N TYR A 112 -5.87 -9.21 -41.06
CA TYR A 112 -6.12 -10.63 -41.26
C TYR A 112 -7.07 -10.82 -42.45
N THR A 113 -6.67 -11.65 -43.40
CA THR A 113 -7.32 -11.78 -44.71
C THR A 113 -7.16 -13.19 -45.28
N ASP A 114 -8.09 -13.58 -46.14
CA ASP A 114 -8.00 -14.84 -46.90
C ASP A 114 -7.20 -14.68 -48.20
N ASP A 115 -6.94 -13.42 -48.61
CA ASP A 115 -6.12 -13.05 -49.77
C ASP A 115 -5.19 -11.88 -49.39
N PRO A 116 -3.95 -12.19 -48.95
CA PRO A 116 -2.96 -11.18 -48.56
C PRO A 116 -2.58 -10.23 -49.69
N ASP A 117 -2.39 -10.72 -50.91
CA ASP A 117 -1.97 -9.90 -52.05
C ASP A 117 -3.08 -8.90 -52.44
N ALA A 118 -4.35 -9.31 -52.40
CA ALA A 118 -5.49 -8.40 -52.62
C ALA A 118 -5.67 -7.38 -51.47
N ALA A 119 -5.49 -7.80 -50.22
CA ALA A 119 -5.56 -6.89 -49.06
C ALA A 119 -4.42 -5.85 -49.10
N ALA A 120 -3.20 -6.25 -49.45
CA ALA A 120 -2.07 -5.34 -49.63
C ALA A 120 -2.30 -4.34 -50.77
N ALA A 121 -2.92 -4.76 -51.87
CA ALA A 121 -3.35 -3.85 -52.93
C ALA A 121 -4.41 -2.85 -52.43
N ALA A 122 -5.37 -3.31 -51.62
CA ALA A 122 -6.39 -2.45 -51.02
C ALA A 122 -5.81 -1.43 -50.03
N VAL A 123 -4.84 -1.83 -49.21
CA VAL A 123 -4.14 -0.91 -48.30
C VAL A 123 -3.46 0.22 -49.08
N ARG A 124 -2.70 -0.12 -50.15
CA ARG A 124 -2.05 0.90 -50.99
C ARG A 124 -3.07 1.82 -51.67
N ALA A 125 -4.18 1.27 -52.15
CA ALA A 125 -5.25 2.06 -52.78
C ALA A 125 -5.94 3.04 -51.81
N LEU A 126 -5.95 2.73 -50.51
CA LEU A 126 -6.50 3.58 -49.45
C LEU A 126 -5.48 4.58 -48.88
N GLY A 127 -4.31 4.73 -49.50
CA GLY A 127 -3.25 5.64 -49.07
C GLY A 127 -2.40 5.08 -47.90
N GLY A 128 -2.51 3.79 -47.61
CA GLY A 128 -1.65 3.09 -46.67
C GLY A 128 -0.36 2.58 -47.31
N ALA A 129 0.62 2.22 -46.47
CA ALA A 129 1.86 1.59 -46.88
C ALA A 129 1.93 0.18 -46.30
N VAL A 130 2.28 -0.80 -47.13
CA VAL A 130 2.43 -2.20 -46.69
C VAL A 130 3.87 -2.40 -46.23
N ASP A 131 4.05 -2.79 -44.97
CA ASP A 131 5.36 -3.10 -44.39
C ASP A 131 5.75 -4.54 -44.72
N ARG A 132 4.84 -5.48 -44.48
CA ARG A 132 5.11 -6.91 -44.56
C ARG A 132 3.88 -7.69 -44.99
N LEU A 133 4.12 -8.78 -45.70
CA LEU A 133 3.08 -9.67 -46.20
C LEU A 133 3.42 -11.11 -45.80
N GLU A 134 2.65 -11.68 -44.89
CA GLU A 134 2.79 -13.06 -44.44
C GLU A 134 1.69 -13.91 -45.09
N ARG A 135 2.03 -14.54 -46.21
CA ARG A 135 1.05 -15.21 -47.08
C ARG A 135 0.46 -16.48 -46.47
N GLU A 136 1.26 -17.22 -45.71
CA GLU A 136 0.85 -18.50 -45.11
C GLU A 136 -0.13 -18.29 -43.95
N GLU A 137 0.05 -17.23 -43.17
CA GLU A 137 -0.79 -16.89 -42.01
C GLU A 137 -1.98 -15.99 -42.35
N GLY A 138 -2.04 -15.50 -43.59
CA GLY A 138 -3.11 -14.59 -44.03
C GLY A 138 -3.03 -13.21 -43.38
N ILE A 139 -1.83 -12.67 -43.15
CA ILE A 139 -1.63 -11.40 -42.42
C ILE A 139 -0.90 -10.38 -43.31
N VAL A 140 -1.42 -9.15 -43.36
CA VAL A 140 -0.73 -7.99 -43.92
C VAL A 140 -0.44 -7.00 -42.80
N GLN A 141 0.84 -6.78 -42.50
CA GLN A 141 1.26 -5.69 -41.62
C GLN A 141 1.38 -4.41 -42.45
N ALA A 142 0.67 -3.37 -42.05
CA ALA A 142 0.64 -2.14 -42.83
C ALA A 142 0.34 -0.89 -42.01
N TRP A 143 0.72 0.26 -42.54
CA TRP A 143 0.34 1.59 -42.06
C TRP A 143 -0.90 2.05 -42.81
N VAL A 144 -1.97 2.36 -42.09
CA VAL A 144 -3.25 2.76 -42.69
C VAL A 144 -3.69 4.09 -42.09
N PRO A 145 -4.12 5.07 -42.90
CA PRO A 145 -4.71 6.30 -42.37
C PRO A 145 -5.93 5.95 -41.51
N LEU A 146 -6.02 6.51 -40.29
CA LEU A 146 -7.05 6.15 -39.31
C LEU A 146 -8.48 6.25 -39.89
N ARG A 147 -8.75 7.32 -40.63
CA ARG A 147 -10.00 7.58 -41.37
C ARG A 147 -10.36 6.56 -42.47
N ARG A 148 -9.45 5.64 -42.83
CA ARG A 148 -9.64 4.63 -43.88
C ARG A 148 -9.72 3.21 -43.35
N LEU A 149 -9.62 3.01 -42.03
CA LEU A 149 -9.70 1.68 -41.40
C LEU A 149 -11.04 0.98 -41.67
N ARG A 150 -12.17 1.69 -41.61
CA ARG A 150 -13.50 1.15 -41.97
C ARG A 150 -13.61 0.74 -43.43
N ALA A 151 -13.10 1.59 -44.32
CA ALA A 151 -13.09 1.30 -45.75
C ALA A 151 -12.22 0.07 -46.06
N LEU A 152 -11.15 -0.15 -45.30
CA LEU A 152 -10.31 -1.34 -45.41
C LEU A 152 -11.01 -2.58 -44.82
N ALA A 153 -11.65 -2.47 -43.66
CA ALA A 153 -12.39 -3.57 -43.01
C ALA A 153 -13.58 -4.07 -43.84
N ALA A 154 -14.17 -3.19 -44.66
CA ALA A 154 -15.27 -3.52 -45.57
C ALA A 154 -14.82 -4.24 -46.85
N ARG A 155 -13.51 -4.42 -47.10
CA ARG A 155 -13.03 -5.05 -48.33
C ARG A 155 -13.33 -6.56 -48.34
N PRO A 156 -13.77 -7.13 -49.47
CA PRO A 156 -13.87 -8.57 -49.63
C PRO A 156 -12.53 -9.25 -49.34
N GLY A 157 -12.53 -10.31 -48.54
CA GLY A 157 -11.33 -11.03 -48.11
C GLY A 157 -10.73 -10.55 -46.79
N VAL A 158 -10.97 -9.31 -46.35
CA VAL A 158 -10.54 -8.84 -45.02
C VAL A 158 -11.46 -9.42 -43.94
N ARG A 159 -10.89 -10.24 -43.06
CA ARG A 159 -11.57 -10.89 -41.94
C ARG A 159 -11.59 -10.00 -40.71
N TRP A 160 -10.44 -9.43 -40.36
CA TRP A 160 -10.24 -8.66 -39.12
C TRP A 160 -9.10 -7.66 -39.27
N ILE A 161 -9.20 -6.51 -38.61
CA ILE A 161 -8.10 -5.54 -38.49
C ILE A 161 -7.84 -5.28 -37.01
N ASP A 162 -6.57 -5.44 -36.62
CA ASP A 162 -6.09 -5.25 -35.26
C ASP A 162 -4.78 -4.47 -35.20
N LEU A 163 -4.37 -4.07 -34.00
CA LEU A 163 -3.01 -3.57 -33.77
C LEU A 163 -2.00 -4.73 -33.80
N PRO A 164 -0.77 -4.52 -34.29
CA PRO A 164 0.31 -5.48 -34.12
C PRO A 164 0.59 -5.71 -32.63
N PRO A 165 0.92 -6.94 -32.19
CA PRO A 165 1.54 -7.15 -30.89
C PRO A 165 2.93 -6.50 -30.91
N TYR A 166 3.13 -5.50 -30.05
CA TYR A 166 4.43 -4.86 -29.84
C TYR A 166 5.15 -5.54 -28.68
N PRO A 167 6.48 -5.78 -28.77
CA PRO A 167 7.23 -6.31 -27.66
C PRO A 167 7.32 -5.26 -26.54
N ALA A 168 6.92 -5.63 -25.32
CA ALA A 168 7.35 -4.95 -24.11
C ALA A 168 8.72 -5.52 -23.71
N THR A 169 9.64 -4.66 -23.26
CA THR A 169 10.86 -5.13 -22.58
C THR A 169 10.45 -5.57 -21.18
N ALA A 170 10.20 -6.86 -21.00
CA ALA A 170 10.18 -7.47 -19.69
C ALA A 170 11.61 -7.43 -19.10
N THR A 171 11.76 -6.94 -17.88
CA THR A 171 12.93 -7.21 -17.04
C THR A 171 12.86 -8.68 -16.63
N GLY A 172 13.51 -9.55 -17.39
CA GLY A 172 13.52 -10.98 -17.11
C GLY A 172 12.26 -11.73 -17.52
N SER A 173 12.02 -12.85 -16.86
CA SER A 173 10.98 -13.83 -17.17
C SER A 173 9.65 -13.57 -16.46
N VAL A 174 9.64 -12.73 -15.42
CA VAL A 174 8.48 -12.41 -14.58
C VAL A 174 8.50 -10.92 -14.21
N THR A 175 7.33 -10.31 -14.00
CA THR A 175 7.20 -8.95 -13.46
C THR A 175 6.12 -8.94 -12.39
N THR A 176 6.36 -8.26 -11.28
CA THR A 176 5.37 -8.10 -10.20
C THR A 176 4.15 -7.31 -10.67
N SER A 177 2.94 -7.79 -10.31
CA SER A 177 1.70 -7.07 -10.58
C SER A 177 1.58 -5.78 -9.77
N GLY A 178 2.30 -5.65 -8.66
CA GLY A 178 2.33 -4.43 -7.85
C GLY A 178 2.90 -3.23 -8.61
N ASP A 179 3.71 -3.45 -9.65
CA ASP A 179 4.24 -2.38 -10.50
C ASP A 179 3.12 -1.60 -11.23
N GLN A 180 2.09 -2.31 -11.69
CA GLN A 180 0.91 -1.71 -12.32
C GLN A 180 -0.10 -1.23 -11.27
N ILE A 181 -0.39 -2.04 -10.25
CA ILE A 181 -1.41 -1.72 -9.24
C ILE A 181 -1.05 -0.45 -8.45
N LEU A 182 0.24 -0.29 -8.10
CA LEU A 182 0.76 0.89 -7.41
C LEU A 182 1.20 2.01 -8.38
N ARG A 183 0.94 1.84 -9.69
CA ARG A 183 1.21 2.84 -10.75
C ARG A 183 2.68 3.26 -10.87
N ALA A 184 3.61 2.38 -10.52
CA ALA A 184 5.04 2.62 -10.69
C ALA A 184 5.44 2.60 -12.18
N ALA A 185 4.82 1.72 -12.98
CA ALA A 185 4.95 1.76 -14.44
C ALA A 185 4.54 3.11 -15.03
N ASP A 186 3.41 3.67 -14.57
CA ASP A 186 2.93 4.99 -15.01
C ASP A 186 3.91 6.09 -14.60
N LEU A 187 4.45 6.03 -13.37
CA LEU A 187 5.47 6.97 -12.89
C LEU A 187 6.71 6.97 -13.80
N ARG A 188 7.25 5.78 -14.09
CA ARG A 188 8.41 5.63 -14.97
C ARG A 188 8.12 6.18 -16.37
N SER A 189 6.94 5.87 -16.92
CA SER A 189 6.52 6.38 -18.22
C SER A 189 6.33 7.90 -18.22
N ALA A 190 5.83 8.48 -17.13
CA ALA A 190 5.53 9.91 -17.04
C ALA A 190 6.77 10.78 -16.83
N LEU A 191 7.75 10.30 -16.04
CA LEU A 191 8.93 11.08 -15.65
C LEU A 191 10.24 10.60 -16.27
N GLY A 192 10.26 9.45 -16.94
CA GLY A 192 11.49 8.88 -17.50
C GLY A 192 12.48 8.40 -16.43
N VAL A 193 11.99 8.06 -15.23
CA VAL A 193 12.80 7.52 -14.13
C VAL A 193 12.86 6.00 -14.18
N SER A 194 13.91 5.44 -13.57
CA SER A 194 14.17 4.00 -13.43
C SER A 194 14.76 3.61 -12.07
N GLY A 195 15.06 4.53 -11.18
CA GLY A 195 15.87 4.35 -9.96
C GLY A 195 17.35 4.63 -10.17
N ALA A 196 17.74 5.22 -11.31
CA ALA A 196 19.14 5.38 -11.67
C ALA A 196 19.91 6.24 -10.66
N GLY A 197 21.09 5.76 -10.25
CA GLY A 197 21.94 6.44 -9.27
C GLY A 197 21.45 6.37 -7.83
N VAL A 198 20.41 5.57 -7.55
CA VAL A 198 19.92 5.26 -6.20
C VAL A 198 20.34 3.86 -5.80
N ARG A 199 20.74 3.67 -4.54
CA ARG A 199 21.09 2.37 -3.97
C ARG A 199 19.98 1.86 -3.07
N VAL A 200 19.54 0.63 -3.32
CA VAL A 200 18.52 -0.04 -2.50
C VAL A 200 19.11 -1.31 -1.89
N GLY A 201 19.04 -1.41 -0.57
CA GLY A 201 19.51 -2.57 0.20
C GLY A 201 18.38 -3.40 0.77
N VAL A 202 18.45 -4.72 0.60
CA VAL A 202 17.51 -5.70 1.15
C VAL A 202 18.15 -6.47 2.32
N ILE A 203 17.40 -6.67 3.41
CA ILE A 203 17.74 -7.57 4.52
C ILE A 203 16.64 -8.63 4.63
N SER A 204 16.99 -9.89 4.40
CA SER A 204 16.03 -11.02 4.49
C SER A 204 16.80 -12.32 4.76
N ASP A 205 16.17 -13.48 4.56
CA ASP A 205 16.67 -14.80 4.95
C ASP A 205 17.82 -15.35 4.08
N GLY A 206 18.05 -14.78 2.90
CA GLY A 206 19.12 -15.16 1.99
C GLY A 206 18.85 -14.82 0.53
N VAL A 207 19.81 -15.19 -0.34
CA VAL A 207 19.76 -14.94 -1.78
C VAL A 207 20.10 -16.19 -2.60
N ARG A 208 19.66 -17.37 -2.16
CA ARG A 208 19.90 -18.66 -2.85
C ARG A 208 19.46 -18.66 -4.32
N GLY A 209 18.45 -17.87 -4.68
CA GLY A 209 17.96 -17.74 -6.04
C GLY A 209 18.78 -16.79 -6.94
N LEU A 210 19.73 -16.02 -6.39
CA LEU A 210 20.33 -14.88 -7.09
C LEU A 210 20.94 -15.24 -8.45
N ALA A 211 21.75 -16.31 -8.51
CA ALA A 211 22.39 -16.71 -9.75
C ALA A 211 21.39 -17.18 -10.82
N GLN A 212 20.26 -17.77 -10.41
CA GLN A 212 19.20 -18.19 -11.33
C GLN A 212 18.44 -16.98 -11.87
N SER A 213 18.08 -16.05 -10.99
CA SER A 213 17.40 -14.80 -11.34
C SER A 213 18.25 -13.90 -12.25
N GLN A 214 19.57 -13.85 -12.01
CA GLN A 214 20.52 -13.17 -12.90
C GLN A 214 20.64 -13.85 -14.27
N ALA A 215 20.58 -15.18 -14.32
CA ALA A 215 20.66 -15.93 -15.56
C ALA A 215 19.38 -15.76 -16.42
N SER A 216 18.22 -15.57 -15.81
CA SER A 216 16.97 -15.26 -16.50
C SER A 216 16.80 -13.78 -16.85
N GLY A 217 17.65 -12.91 -16.28
CA GLY A 217 17.61 -11.46 -16.51
C GLY A 217 16.62 -10.71 -15.63
N ASP A 218 16.05 -11.38 -14.61
CA ASP A 218 15.15 -10.78 -13.61
C ASP A 218 15.91 -10.00 -12.54
N LEU A 219 17.23 -10.25 -12.38
CA LEU A 219 18.10 -9.44 -11.53
C LEU A 219 19.41 -9.02 -12.22
N PRO A 220 19.88 -7.79 -11.97
CA PRO A 220 21.22 -7.36 -12.35
C PRO A 220 22.25 -7.86 -11.32
N ALA A 221 23.48 -7.34 -11.40
CA ALA A 221 24.47 -7.54 -10.35
C ALA A 221 23.95 -6.98 -9.01
N VAL A 222 24.10 -7.76 -7.93
CA VAL A 222 23.73 -7.39 -6.56
C VAL A 222 24.97 -7.43 -5.68
N ASN A 223 25.21 -6.39 -4.88
CA ASN A 223 26.29 -6.40 -3.88
C ASN A 223 25.85 -7.20 -2.65
N THR A 224 26.38 -8.42 -2.50
CA THR A 224 26.08 -9.31 -1.37
C THR A 224 27.25 -9.42 -0.37
N THR A 225 28.34 -8.68 -0.59
CA THR A 225 29.59 -8.87 0.16
C THR A 225 29.84 -7.78 1.18
N ASP A 226 29.58 -6.52 0.84
CA ASP A 226 30.02 -5.38 1.65
C ASP A 226 29.28 -5.26 2.99
N CYS A 227 28.04 -5.77 3.04
CA CYS A 227 27.21 -5.82 4.25
C CYS A 227 26.80 -7.24 4.65
N ASN A 228 27.60 -8.26 4.30
CA ASN A 228 27.46 -9.58 4.92
C ASN A 228 28.17 -9.58 6.27
N VAL A 229 27.40 -9.51 7.36
CA VAL A 229 27.93 -9.36 8.72
C VAL A 229 28.23 -10.70 9.41
N VAL A 230 27.90 -11.79 8.74
CA VAL A 230 28.15 -13.16 9.20
C VAL A 230 29.10 -13.89 8.26
N ALA A 231 29.71 -14.98 8.74
CA ALA A 231 30.63 -15.79 7.94
C ALA A 231 29.93 -16.64 6.87
N SER A 232 28.61 -16.89 7.02
CA SER A 232 27.85 -17.68 6.06
C SER A 232 27.64 -16.93 4.75
N ASP A 233 27.74 -17.63 3.64
CA ASP A 233 27.39 -17.11 2.32
C ASP A 233 25.86 -16.96 2.19
N PRO A 234 25.32 -15.75 1.94
CA PRO A 234 23.89 -15.55 1.79
C PRO A 234 23.29 -16.31 0.60
N ALA A 235 24.10 -16.70 -0.41
CA ALA A 235 23.62 -17.54 -1.51
C ALA A 235 23.38 -19.02 -1.09
N GLN A 236 23.75 -19.40 0.13
CA GLN A 236 23.50 -20.73 0.68
C GLN A 236 22.35 -20.74 1.70
N THR A 237 21.85 -19.58 2.11
CA THR A 237 20.73 -19.46 3.06
C THR A 237 19.40 -19.39 2.30
N GLY A 238 18.36 -18.72 2.80
CA GLY A 238 17.04 -18.69 2.17
C GLY A 238 17.00 -18.02 0.80
N ALA A 239 15.82 -17.93 0.21
CA ALA A 239 15.61 -17.40 -1.15
C ALA A 239 14.66 -16.19 -1.18
N GLU A 240 14.08 -15.80 -0.03
CA GLU A 240 13.10 -14.70 0.05
C GLU A 240 13.74 -13.36 -0.32
N GLY A 241 15.00 -13.14 0.10
CA GLY A 241 15.76 -11.96 -0.30
C GLY A 241 15.97 -11.83 -1.82
N THR A 242 16.11 -12.95 -2.55
CA THR A 242 16.12 -12.89 -4.03
C THR A 242 14.78 -12.41 -4.57
N ALA A 243 13.66 -12.94 -4.08
CA ALA A 243 12.32 -12.55 -4.51
C ALA A 243 12.01 -11.08 -4.17
N MET A 244 12.44 -10.58 -3.01
CA MET A 244 12.33 -9.17 -2.65
C MET A 244 13.16 -8.27 -3.58
N LEU A 245 14.39 -8.67 -3.90
CA LEU A 245 15.25 -7.94 -4.84
C LEU A 245 14.60 -7.86 -6.23
N GLU A 246 13.95 -8.93 -6.70
CA GLU A 246 13.21 -8.94 -7.97
C GLU A 246 12.10 -7.88 -7.97
N ILE A 247 11.31 -7.80 -6.90
CA ILE A 247 10.25 -6.78 -6.77
C ILE A 247 10.82 -5.36 -6.80
N VAL A 248 11.94 -5.11 -6.08
CA VAL A 248 12.60 -3.81 -6.14
C VAL A 248 13.06 -3.51 -7.57
N HIS A 249 13.64 -4.50 -8.27
CA HIS A 249 14.15 -4.33 -9.61
C HIS A 249 13.05 -4.07 -10.64
N ASP A 250 11.90 -4.73 -10.54
CA ASP A 250 10.77 -4.53 -11.43
C ASP A 250 10.25 -3.08 -11.36
N LEU A 251 10.21 -2.51 -10.15
CA LEU A 251 9.76 -1.13 -9.95
C LEU A 251 10.87 -0.12 -10.29
N ALA A 252 12.11 -0.41 -9.91
CA ALA A 252 13.27 0.47 -10.06
C ALA A 252 14.42 -0.24 -10.78
N PRO A 253 14.31 -0.51 -12.09
CA PRO A 253 15.28 -1.32 -12.83
C PRO A 253 16.68 -0.69 -12.98
N GLY A 254 16.79 0.62 -12.79
CA GLY A 254 18.05 1.37 -12.79
C GLY A 254 18.74 1.47 -11.43
N ALA A 255 18.10 0.98 -10.34
CA ALA A 255 18.68 1.04 -9.01
C ALA A 255 19.86 0.07 -8.84
N GLU A 256 20.87 0.51 -8.07
CA GLU A 256 21.97 -0.35 -7.64
C GLU A 256 21.50 -1.19 -6.43
N LEU A 257 21.51 -2.51 -6.58
CA LEU A 257 20.94 -3.43 -5.60
C LEU A 257 21.99 -3.99 -4.65
N TRP A 258 21.65 -4.00 -3.36
CA TRP A 258 22.48 -4.50 -2.27
C TRP A 258 21.71 -5.52 -1.45
N PHE A 259 22.42 -6.49 -0.87
CA PHE A 259 21.88 -7.42 0.10
C PHE A 259 22.79 -7.46 1.32
N ALA A 260 22.20 -7.36 2.52
CA ALA A 260 22.93 -7.56 3.77
C ALA A 260 22.56 -8.90 4.41
N GLY A 261 23.52 -9.81 4.45
CA GLY A 261 23.37 -11.09 5.13
C GLY A 261 23.62 -10.96 6.63
N PHE A 262 22.67 -11.42 7.44
CA PHE A 262 22.78 -11.46 8.91
C PHE A 262 22.65 -12.87 9.50
N GLY A 263 22.66 -13.91 8.67
CA GLY A 263 22.51 -15.32 9.08
C GLY A 263 21.09 -15.89 8.92
N GLY A 264 20.17 -15.11 8.34
CA GLY A 264 18.79 -15.51 8.08
C GLY A 264 18.08 -15.98 9.35
N THR A 265 17.41 -17.13 9.29
CA THR A 265 16.70 -17.71 10.46
C THR A 265 17.61 -18.12 11.62
N SER A 266 18.93 -18.13 11.42
CA SER A 266 19.93 -18.39 12.46
C SER A 266 20.65 -17.12 12.93
N GLY A 267 20.34 -15.97 12.33
CA GLY A 267 20.87 -14.67 12.72
C GLY A 267 20.28 -14.16 14.03
N THR A 268 21.07 -13.42 14.79
CA THR A 268 20.62 -12.80 16.04
C THR A 268 20.18 -11.35 15.81
N ALA A 269 19.51 -10.77 16.82
CA ALA A 269 19.14 -9.35 16.79
C ALA A 269 20.35 -8.42 16.66
N LEU A 270 21.53 -8.82 17.17
CA LEU A 270 22.75 -8.04 17.04
C LEU A 270 23.35 -8.13 15.63
N ASP A 271 23.25 -9.30 14.99
CA ASP A 271 23.65 -9.46 13.58
C ASP A 271 22.74 -8.62 12.68
N PHE A 272 21.42 -8.67 12.91
CA PHE A 272 20.47 -7.81 12.21
C PHE A 272 20.79 -6.33 12.41
N ASN A 273 21.08 -5.90 13.64
CA ASN A 273 21.45 -4.52 13.92
C ASN A 273 22.73 -4.07 13.19
N ALA A 274 23.71 -4.96 13.07
CA ALA A 274 24.92 -4.72 12.29
C ALA A 274 24.64 -4.60 10.79
N ALA A 275 23.76 -5.45 10.24
CA ALA A 275 23.32 -5.37 8.85
C ALA A 275 22.60 -4.05 8.54
N VAL A 276 21.64 -3.65 9.39
CA VAL A 276 20.95 -2.36 9.31
C VAL A 276 21.94 -1.20 9.35
N SER A 277 22.87 -1.21 10.32
CA SER A 277 23.88 -0.14 10.45
C SER A 277 24.79 -0.06 9.23
N CYS A 278 25.17 -1.20 8.64
CA CYS A 278 26.01 -1.25 7.44
C CYS A 278 25.29 -0.67 6.22
N LEU A 279 24.06 -1.10 5.96
CA LEU A 279 23.28 -0.57 4.83
C LEU A 279 22.98 0.91 5.01
N ALA A 280 22.58 1.35 6.20
CA ALA A 280 22.25 2.75 6.47
C ALA A 280 23.39 3.72 6.10
N GLN A 281 24.65 3.29 6.22
CA GLN A 281 25.83 4.07 5.84
C GLN A 281 26.11 4.08 4.32
N ARG A 282 25.56 3.13 3.56
CA ARG A 282 26.04 2.81 2.19
C ARG A 282 24.98 2.92 1.11
N VAL A 283 23.71 2.79 1.45
CA VAL A 283 22.57 2.82 0.52
C VAL A 283 21.62 3.97 0.84
N ASP A 284 20.75 4.30 -0.12
CA ASP A 284 19.78 5.40 -0.01
C ASP A 284 18.44 4.91 0.56
N VAL A 285 18.02 3.68 0.23
CA VAL A 285 16.81 3.04 0.74
C VAL A 285 17.15 1.65 1.29
N VAL A 286 16.67 1.33 2.48
CA VAL A 286 16.76 -0.01 3.06
C VAL A 286 15.36 -0.62 3.16
N VAL A 287 15.23 -1.91 2.85
CA VAL A 287 14.01 -2.68 3.10
C VAL A 287 14.32 -4.01 3.78
N ASP A 288 13.50 -4.38 4.76
CA ASP A 288 13.55 -5.69 5.40
C ASP A 288 12.16 -6.31 5.59
N ASP A 289 12.13 -7.61 5.84
CA ASP A 289 10.93 -8.39 6.15
C ASP A 289 11.01 -9.08 7.54
N VAL A 290 11.95 -8.63 8.37
CA VAL A 290 12.38 -9.37 9.56
C VAL A 290 11.59 -8.93 10.78
N ASN A 291 10.72 -9.82 11.26
CA ASN A 291 9.89 -9.59 12.44
C ASN A 291 10.49 -10.22 13.70
N TRP A 292 10.51 -9.48 14.80
CA TRP A 292 11.03 -9.93 16.08
C TRP A 292 9.93 -10.00 17.14
N PHE A 293 9.98 -11.04 17.97
CA PHE A 293 8.97 -11.33 18.99
C PHE A 293 9.67 -11.51 20.33
N ASN A 294 9.07 -10.99 21.41
CA ASN A 294 9.67 -10.93 22.75
C ASN A 294 11.07 -10.27 22.76
N ALA A 295 11.34 -9.33 21.85
CA ALA A 295 12.59 -8.56 21.79
C ALA A 295 12.47 -7.20 22.50
N GLY A 296 11.25 -6.78 22.83
CA GLY A 296 10.92 -5.57 23.58
C GLY A 296 9.40 -5.36 23.64
N PRO A 297 8.93 -4.27 24.26
CA PRO A 297 7.53 -4.09 24.64
C PRO A 297 6.54 -3.79 23.49
N TYR A 298 6.95 -3.91 22.22
CA TYR A 298 6.17 -3.57 21.02
C TYR A 298 5.78 -2.08 20.90
N ASP A 299 6.56 -1.22 21.55
CA ASP A 299 6.42 0.23 21.61
C ASP A 299 7.52 0.97 20.85
N GLY A 300 8.30 0.26 20.01
CA GLY A 300 9.45 0.78 19.30
C GLY A 300 10.72 0.93 20.14
N SER A 301 10.68 0.56 21.43
CA SER A 301 11.84 0.63 22.32
C SER A 301 12.71 -0.62 22.32
N SER A 302 12.38 -1.66 21.54
CA SER A 302 13.21 -2.87 21.44
C SER A 302 14.63 -2.57 20.93
N ILE A 303 15.57 -3.49 21.16
CA ILE A 303 16.96 -3.32 20.68
C ILE A 303 17.06 -3.23 19.15
N VAL A 304 16.14 -3.86 18.42
CA VAL A 304 16.12 -3.85 16.96
C VAL A 304 15.46 -2.57 16.45
N SER A 305 14.30 -2.23 17.01
CA SER A 305 13.51 -1.06 16.62
C SER A 305 14.27 0.26 16.87
N ARG A 306 14.89 0.40 18.04
CA ARG A 306 15.72 1.57 18.36
C ARG A 306 16.97 1.66 17.49
N ASN A 307 17.59 0.53 17.16
CA ASN A 307 18.76 0.52 16.29
C ASN A 307 18.39 0.99 14.89
N THR A 308 17.31 0.48 14.32
CA THR A 308 16.82 0.90 13.00
C THR A 308 16.46 2.38 12.99
N ALA A 309 15.70 2.85 13.98
CA ALA A 309 15.37 4.27 14.10
C ALA A 309 16.63 5.15 14.24
N ALA A 310 17.62 4.72 15.04
CA ALA A 310 18.87 5.46 15.22
C ALA A 310 19.74 5.45 13.96
N ALA A 311 19.82 4.32 13.26
CA ALA A 311 20.58 4.20 12.01
C ALA A 311 19.98 5.07 10.90
N LEU A 312 18.64 5.10 10.78
CA LEU A 312 17.94 5.99 9.85
C LEU A 312 18.17 7.47 10.20
N ASN A 313 18.22 7.82 11.49
CA ASN A 313 18.30 9.20 11.94
C ASN A 313 19.72 9.72 12.18
N SER A 314 20.75 8.90 11.98
CA SER A 314 22.13 9.35 12.06
C SER A 314 22.42 10.37 10.94
N PRO A 315 22.87 11.59 11.25
CA PRO A 315 23.06 12.64 10.24
C PRO A 315 24.21 12.35 9.28
N THR A 316 25.11 11.43 9.62
CA THR A 316 26.23 11.03 8.76
C THR A 316 25.89 9.85 7.85
N ASN A 317 24.72 9.24 8.04
CA ASN A 317 24.31 8.09 7.26
C ASN A 317 23.68 8.54 5.93
N ARG A 318 23.91 7.74 4.89
CA ARG A 318 23.42 8.00 3.54
C ARG A 318 21.92 7.78 3.43
N VAL A 319 21.38 6.84 4.19
CA VAL A 319 19.98 6.40 4.08
C VAL A 319 18.98 7.56 4.21
N ARG A 320 17.95 7.49 3.38
CA ARG A 320 16.82 8.44 3.31
C ARG A 320 15.47 7.76 3.52
N ALA A 321 15.43 6.43 3.48
CA ALA A 321 14.26 5.68 3.93
C ALA A 321 14.65 4.30 4.45
N HIS A 322 13.95 3.85 5.47
CA HIS A 322 13.97 2.46 5.93
C HIS A 322 12.54 1.94 5.91
N VAL A 323 12.32 0.86 5.16
CA VAL A 323 11.03 0.20 4.98
C VAL A 323 11.10 -1.17 5.65
N THR A 324 10.03 -1.60 6.30
CA THR A 324 9.94 -2.93 6.90
C THR A 324 8.55 -3.53 6.68
N ALA A 325 8.44 -4.85 6.58
CA ALA A 325 7.15 -5.53 6.57
C ALA A 325 6.44 -5.35 7.92
N VAL A 326 5.13 -5.05 7.94
CA VAL A 326 4.42 -4.84 9.22
C VAL A 326 4.19 -6.13 10.01
N GLY A 327 4.36 -7.30 9.39
CA GLY A 327 4.11 -8.60 10.00
C GLY A 327 2.87 -9.30 9.43
N ASN A 328 2.80 -10.61 9.63
CA ASN A 328 1.74 -11.49 9.12
C ASN A 328 0.98 -12.17 10.27
N GLN A 329 0.81 -11.47 11.40
CA GLN A 329 0.36 -12.06 12.65
C GLN A 329 -1.03 -11.61 13.10
N ALA A 330 -1.77 -10.82 12.34
CA ALA A 330 -3.11 -10.37 12.75
C ALA A 330 -4.06 -11.53 13.12
N ALA A 331 -4.01 -12.64 12.39
CA ALA A 331 -4.83 -13.82 12.67
C ALA A 331 -4.23 -14.79 13.72
N ALA A 332 -3.05 -14.47 14.26
CA ALA A 332 -2.25 -15.31 15.14
C ALA A 332 -1.68 -14.52 16.35
N HIS A 333 -2.31 -13.40 16.67
CA HIS A 333 -1.99 -12.52 17.79
C HIS A 333 -3.15 -12.51 18.78
N TYR A 334 -2.91 -12.31 20.07
CA TYR A 334 -3.93 -12.13 21.10
C TYR A 334 -3.46 -11.07 22.10
N GLN A 335 -4.33 -10.11 22.41
CA GLN A 335 -4.06 -9.07 23.39
C GLN A 335 -5.29 -8.79 24.26
N GLU A 336 -5.22 -9.15 25.54
CA GLU A 336 -6.26 -8.90 26.54
C GLU A 336 -5.64 -8.82 27.95
N PRO A 337 -6.25 -8.09 28.90
CA PRO A 337 -5.85 -8.15 30.30
C PRO A 337 -6.09 -9.52 30.91
N TYR A 338 -5.19 -9.94 31.80
CA TYR A 338 -5.38 -11.12 32.62
C TYR A 338 -6.72 -11.04 33.37
N GLN A 339 -7.61 -11.96 33.03
CA GLN A 339 -8.85 -12.23 33.75
C GLN A 339 -8.79 -13.67 34.30
N PRO A 340 -9.04 -13.89 35.60
CA PRO A 340 -9.07 -15.22 36.16
C PRO A 340 -10.30 -15.98 35.65
N CYS A 341 -10.13 -17.27 35.43
CA CYS A 341 -11.23 -18.15 35.08
C CYS A 341 -12.22 -18.33 36.25
N PRO A 342 -13.53 -18.51 35.96
CA PRO A 342 -14.50 -18.80 37.01
C PRO A 342 -14.20 -20.16 37.65
N GLY A 343 -14.10 -20.21 38.98
CA GLY A 343 -13.87 -21.44 39.75
C GLY A 343 -12.59 -21.39 40.58
N GLU A 344 -12.02 -22.56 40.87
CA GLU A 344 -10.82 -22.71 41.71
C GLU A 344 -9.51 -22.52 40.92
N ALA A 345 -9.54 -22.65 39.58
CA ALA A 345 -8.36 -22.50 38.73
C ALA A 345 -8.10 -21.02 38.41
N ALA A 346 -6.92 -20.53 38.74
CA ALA A 346 -6.50 -19.16 38.45
C ALA A 346 -6.04 -18.98 36.98
N PHE A 347 -6.44 -19.85 36.05
CA PHE A 347 -6.02 -19.69 34.65
C PHE A 347 -6.58 -18.44 34.00
N HIS A 348 -5.90 -17.94 32.98
CA HIS A 348 -6.43 -16.88 32.16
C HIS A 348 -7.71 -17.34 31.43
N ARG A 349 -8.73 -16.50 31.48
CA ARG A 349 -9.98 -16.67 30.75
C ARG A 349 -9.87 -16.03 29.37
N PHE A 350 -9.94 -16.84 28.32
CA PHE A 350 -10.07 -16.41 26.94
C PHE A 350 -11.56 -16.20 26.59
N ALA A 351 -11.89 -15.11 25.92
CA ALA A 351 -13.23 -14.82 25.43
C ALA A 351 -13.20 -13.80 24.28
N ALA A 352 -14.25 -13.78 23.46
CA ALA A 352 -14.43 -12.70 22.50
C ALA A 352 -14.69 -11.36 23.21
N THR A 353 -14.15 -10.28 22.64
CA THR A 353 -14.35 -8.89 23.05
C THR A 353 -14.70 -8.04 21.82
N GLU A 354 -14.63 -6.71 21.94
CA GLU A 354 -14.76 -5.82 20.77
C GLU A 354 -13.58 -6.00 19.78
N GLN A 355 -12.40 -6.33 20.29
CA GLN A 355 -11.16 -6.46 19.50
C GLN A 355 -10.74 -7.91 19.29
N THR A 356 -11.14 -8.81 20.20
CA THR A 356 -10.79 -10.23 20.17
C THR A 356 -11.91 -11.07 19.59
N LEU A 357 -11.58 -11.85 18.57
CA LEU A 357 -12.48 -12.74 17.86
C LEU A 357 -12.44 -14.16 18.45
N ASP A 358 -13.55 -14.87 18.34
CA ASP A 358 -13.69 -16.30 18.68
C ASP A 358 -14.02 -17.06 17.40
N ARG A 359 -13.00 -17.63 16.75
CA ARG A 359 -13.14 -18.25 15.42
C ARG A 359 -14.15 -19.40 15.43
N GLY A 360 -14.16 -20.20 16.49
CA GLY A 360 -15.00 -21.39 16.64
C GLY A 360 -16.35 -21.12 17.30
N GLY A 361 -16.61 -19.91 17.79
CA GLY A 361 -17.82 -19.60 18.56
C GLY A 361 -17.93 -20.44 19.84
N LEU A 362 -16.79 -20.72 20.48
CA LEU A 362 -16.67 -21.59 21.65
C LEU A 362 -17.21 -20.92 22.93
N GLY A 363 -17.42 -19.60 22.93
CA GLY A 363 -17.77 -18.84 24.13
C GLY A 363 -16.54 -18.67 25.04
N PRO A 364 -16.70 -18.29 26.31
CA PRO A 364 -15.54 -18.14 27.22
C PRO A 364 -14.91 -19.47 27.64
N ARG A 365 -13.58 -19.54 27.67
CA ARG A 365 -12.78 -20.73 28.03
C ARG A 365 -11.59 -20.39 28.94
N CYS A 366 -11.00 -21.40 29.56
CA CYS A 366 -9.78 -21.27 30.39
C CYS A 366 -8.50 -21.66 29.65
N ASP A 367 -8.65 -21.84 28.35
CA ASP A 367 -7.67 -22.34 27.41
C ASP A 367 -7.99 -21.73 26.04
N ASN A 368 -6.97 -21.58 25.21
CA ASN A 368 -7.11 -21.22 23.81
C ASN A 368 -6.76 -22.44 22.95
N PRO A 369 -7.75 -23.10 22.31
CA PRO A 369 -7.47 -24.16 21.35
C PRO A 369 -6.70 -23.61 20.15
N VAL A 370 -5.58 -24.24 19.81
CA VAL A 370 -4.71 -23.87 18.69
C VAL A 370 -4.57 -25.05 17.75
N LEU A 371 -4.97 -24.88 16.48
CA LEU A 371 -4.74 -25.88 15.44
C LEU A 371 -3.30 -25.75 14.91
N VAL A 372 -2.52 -26.82 15.03
CA VAL A 372 -1.13 -26.89 14.56
C VAL A 372 -1.05 -27.81 13.34
N PRO A 373 -0.69 -27.31 12.14
CA PRO A 373 -0.58 -28.14 10.94
C PRO A 373 0.44 -29.28 11.09
N ALA A 374 0.30 -30.29 10.23
CA ALA A 374 1.20 -31.46 10.22
C ALA A 374 2.66 -31.05 10.00
N GLY A 375 3.57 -31.57 10.81
CA GLY A 375 5.00 -31.27 10.73
C GLY A 375 5.41 -29.87 11.20
N SER A 376 4.46 -28.99 11.54
CA SER A 376 4.73 -27.62 11.99
C SER A 376 5.15 -27.57 13.46
N THR A 377 5.93 -26.54 13.79
CA THR A 377 6.32 -26.21 15.16
C THR A 377 5.52 -25.01 15.63
N LEU A 378 4.69 -25.20 16.66
CA LEU A 378 4.03 -24.14 17.39
C LEU A 378 5.03 -23.46 18.33
N ARG A 379 5.13 -22.14 18.25
CA ARG A 379 5.84 -21.29 19.20
C ARG A 379 4.83 -20.31 19.78
N VAL A 380 4.60 -20.39 21.08
CA VAL A 380 3.73 -19.48 21.83
C VAL A 380 4.64 -18.49 22.55
N LEU A 381 4.68 -17.26 22.03
CA LEU A 381 5.49 -16.17 22.59
C LEU A 381 4.56 -15.27 23.36
N VAL A 382 4.71 -15.27 24.69
CA VAL A 382 3.87 -14.49 25.60
C VAL A 382 4.70 -13.35 26.14
N GLN A 383 4.10 -12.17 26.23
CA GLN A 383 4.61 -11.03 26.95
C GLN A 383 3.48 -10.41 27.78
N TRP A 384 3.80 -9.69 28.85
CA TRP A 384 2.83 -8.82 29.52
C TRP A 384 3.38 -7.42 29.79
N ASN A 385 2.50 -6.45 30.02
CA ASN A 385 2.82 -5.03 30.15
C ASN A 385 3.44 -4.61 31.51
N ASP A 386 4.27 -5.46 32.10
CA ASP A 386 5.21 -5.04 33.15
C ASP A 386 6.37 -4.24 32.52
N PRO A 387 7.08 -3.40 33.30
CA PRO A 387 8.27 -2.73 32.80
C PRO A 387 9.32 -3.73 32.32
N TRP A 388 9.85 -3.51 31.12
CA TRP A 388 10.88 -4.37 30.53
C TRP A 388 12.12 -4.45 31.43
N GLY A 389 12.61 -5.65 31.71
CA GLY A 389 13.72 -5.91 32.64
C GLY A 389 13.40 -5.76 34.13
N ALA A 390 12.14 -5.55 34.51
CA ALA A 390 11.72 -5.38 35.89
C ALA A 390 10.33 -5.99 36.18
N SER A 391 10.01 -7.13 35.57
CA SER A 391 8.74 -7.84 35.77
C SER A 391 8.61 -8.36 37.19
N CYS A 392 7.58 -7.93 37.91
CA CYS A 392 7.26 -8.38 39.26
C CYS A 392 6.08 -9.36 39.31
N ASN A 393 5.39 -9.52 38.19
CA ASN A 393 4.33 -10.52 38.02
C ASN A 393 4.91 -11.73 37.29
N ASP A 394 4.54 -12.92 37.75
CA ASP A 394 5.01 -14.21 37.24
C ASP A 394 3.81 -14.97 36.64
N TYR A 395 3.86 -15.18 35.33
CA TYR A 395 2.85 -15.87 34.56
C TYR A 395 3.50 -16.99 33.77
N ASP A 396 3.06 -18.22 34.01
CA ASP A 396 3.48 -19.40 33.27
C ASP A 396 2.59 -19.64 32.04
N VAL A 397 3.17 -20.26 31.00
CA VAL A 397 2.45 -20.74 29.82
C VAL A 397 2.60 -22.24 29.65
N TYR A 398 1.51 -22.91 29.32
CA TYR A 398 1.45 -24.35 29.11
C TYR A 398 0.79 -24.66 27.77
N ILE A 399 1.24 -25.74 27.13
CA ILE A 399 0.61 -26.37 25.96
C ILE A 399 0.16 -27.76 26.41
N PHE A 400 -1.13 -28.03 26.37
CA PHE A 400 -1.75 -29.32 26.69
C PHE A 400 -2.23 -30.03 25.43
N ALA A 401 -2.30 -31.36 25.48
CA ALA A 401 -3.08 -32.11 24.50
C ALA A 401 -4.55 -31.69 24.61
N HIS A 402 -5.21 -31.50 23.47
CA HIS A 402 -6.58 -30.97 23.45
C HIS A 402 -7.55 -31.82 24.27
N ASP A 403 -8.35 -31.14 25.11
CA ASP A 403 -9.31 -31.74 26.05
C ASP A 403 -8.70 -32.84 26.96
N SER A 404 -7.41 -32.72 27.27
CA SER A 404 -6.65 -33.69 28.07
C SER A 404 -5.75 -33.00 29.10
N PRO A 405 -5.57 -33.55 30.31
CA PRO A 405 -4.66 -33.00 31.31
C PRO A 405 -3.17 -33.25 30.99
N THR A 406 -2.87 -33.80 29.81
CA THR A 406 -1.50 -34.17 29.41
C THR A 406 -0.75 -32.94 28.93
N ALA A 407 0.19 -32.45 29.73
CA ALA A 407 1.09 -31.37 29.32
C ALA A 407 2.05 -31.86 28.22
N LEU A 408 2.14 -31.07 27.15
CA LEU A 408 3.02 -31.31 26.00
C LEU A 408 4.28 -30.43 26.06
N ALA A 409 4.13 -29.20 26.53
CA ALA A 409 5.23 -28.25 26.75
C ALA A 409 4.81 -27.20 27.79
N ALA A 410 5.78 -26.54 28.41
CA ALA A 410 5.54 -25.43 29.32
C ALA A 410 6.76 -24.48 29.34
N SER A 411 6.52 -23.25 29.76
CA SER A 411 7.56 -22.29 30.13
C SER A 411 7.16 -21.69 31.48
N GLN A 412 8.10 -21.77 32.43
CA GLN A 412 7.88 -21.47 33.85
C GLN A 412 9.05 -20.64 34.41
N ASN A 413 9.53 -19.65 33.65
CA ASN A 413 10.67 -18.87 34.09
C ASN A 413 10.22 -17.92 35.19
N PHE A 414 11.01 -17.79 36.26
CA PHE A 414 10.62 -16.89 37.34
C PHE A 414 10.80 -15.43 36.98
N GLN A 415 9.83 -14.59 37.35
CA GLN A 415 9.96 -13.13 37.36
C GLN A 415 9.90 -12.59 38.80
N PHE A 416 11.04 -12.09 39.30
CA PHE A 416 11.21 -11.57 40.66
C PHE A 416 11.66 -10.09 40.68
N CYS A 417 11.04 -9.25 39.86
CA CYS A 417 11.33 -7.82 39.68
C CYS A 417 12.68 -7.52 38.99
N ALA A 418 13.25 -8.47 38.25
CA ALA A 418 14.52 -8.27 37.54
C ALA A 418 14.55 -8.86 36.11
N GLN A 419 13.52 -9.62 35.73
CA GLN A 419 13.43 -10.31 34.44
C GLN A 419 12.54 -9.55 33.48
N ASN A 420 12.64 -9.91 32.20
CA ASN A 420 11.66 -9.46 31.21
C ASN A 420 10.31 -10.14 31.44
N PRO A 421 9.20 -9.46 31.14
CA PRO A 421 7.85 -10.00 31.30
C PRO A 421 7.48 -10.91 30.12
N THR A 422 8.18 -12.03 29.97
CA THR A 422 8.07 -12.89 28.78
C THR A 422 8.13 -14.38 29.11
N GLU A 423 7.37 -15.17 28.35
CA GLU A 423 7.50 -16.62 28.30
C GLU A 423 7.54 -17.14 26.85
N LEU A 424 8.14 -18.32 26.65
CA LEU A 424 8.20 -19.01 25.36
C LEU A 424 7.97 -20.51 25.53
N ALA A 425 6.82 -21.01 25.10
CA ALA A 425 6.58 -22.44 24.96
C ALA A 425 6.70 -22.87 23.50
N VAL A 426 7.35 -24.01 23.25
CA VAL A 426 7.54 -24.57 21.92
C VAL A 426 7.11 -26.03 21.90
N TRP A 427 6.29 -26.39 20.92
CA TRP A 427 5.87 -27.77 20.70
C TRP A 427 5.77 -28.08 19.21
N GLN A 428 6.21 -29.27 18.80
CA GLN A 428 6.16 -29.70 17.40
C GLN A 428 5.08 -30.76 17.20
N ASN A 429 4.23 -30.54 16.20
CA ASN A 429 3.33 -31.56 15.69
C ASN A 429 4.11 -32.53 14.79
N VAL A 430 4.63 -33.60 15.36
CA VAL A 430 5.37 -34.64 14.62
C VAL A 430 4.47 -35.63 13.86
N SER A 431 3.14 -35.44 13.91
CA SER A 431 2.20 -36.28 13.18
C SER A 431 2.03 -35.84 11.72
N THR A 432 1.41 -36.69 10.92
CA THR A 432 1.12 -36.43 9.49
C THR A 432 -0.21 -35.72 9.26
N SER A 433 -0.93 -35.35 10.33
CA SER A 433 -2.20 -34.63 10.28
C SER A 433 -2.17 -33.39 11.17
N PRO A 434 -2.99 -32.36 10.90
CA PRO A 434 -3.16 -31.27 11.86
C PRO A 434 -3.63 -31.79 13.23
N VAL A 435 -3.13 -31.18 14.30
CA VAL A 435 -3.48 -31.53 15.70
C VAL A 435 -3.89 -30.25 16.42
N THR A 436 -4.98 -30.31 17.18
CA THR A 436 -5.35 -29.24 18.11
C THR A 436 -4.64 -29.46 19.45
N VAL A 437 -4.12 -28.37 20.03
CA VAL A 437 -3.56 -28.32 21.38
C VAL A 437 -4.19 -27.17 22.14
N ASP A 438 -4.19 -27.22 23.46
CA ASP A 438 -4.78 -26.17 24.31
C ASP A 438 -3.67 -25.34 24.97
N VAL A 439 -3.67 -24.03 24.73
CA VAL A 439 -2.74 -23.10 25.38
C VAL A 439 -3.39 -22.50 26.62
N VAL A 440 -2.70 -22.59 27.76
CA VAL A 440 -3.16 -22.11 29.06
C VAL A 440 -2.13 -21.16 29.65
N LEU A 441 -2.59 -20.07 30.26
CA LEU A 441 -1.76 -19.15 31.07
C LEU A 441 -2.16 -19.28 32.53
N ALA A 442 -1.18 -19.33 33.43
CA ALA A 442 -1.42 -19.44 34.86
C ALA A 442 -0.55 -18.43 35.63
N PRO A 443 -1.11 -17.67 36.58
CA PRO A 443 -0.32 -16.84 37.47
C PRO A 443 0.39 -17.68 38.52
N ILE A 444 1.58 -17.26 38.91
CA ILE A 444 2.34 -17.86 40.01
C ILE A 444 2.23 -16.97 41.25
N GLY A 445 1.52 -17.48 42.26
CA GLY A 445 1.25 -16.75 43.48
C GLY A 445 0.21 -15.63 43.26
N GLN A 446 0.45 -14.48 43.89
CA GLN A 446 -0.40 -13.30 43.73
C GLN A 446 0.21 -12.39 42.68
N VAL A 447 -0.54 -12.12 41.62
CA VAL A 447 -0.14 -11.23 40.53
C VAL A 447 -1.17 -10.11 40.37
N GLU A 448 -0.72 -8.96 39.88
CA GLU A 448 -1.59 -7.91 39.39
C GLU A 448 -2.06 -8.26 37.96
N PRO A 449 -3.32 -7.96 37.59
CA PRO A 449 -3.76 -8.11 36.21
C PRO A 449 -2.90 -7.29 35.25
N ARG A 450 -2.27 -7.98 34.29
CA ARG A 450 -1.47 -7.38 33.22
C ARG A 450 -2.06 -7.71 31.86
N THR A 451 -1.87 -6.81 30.90
CA THR A 451 -2.26 -7.05 29.50
C THR A 451 -1.24 -7.95 28.87
N PHE A 452 -1.69 -9.09 28.33
CA PHE A 452 -0.87 -9.99 27.56
C PHE A 452 -0.75 -9.54 26.11
N ASP A 453 0.40 -9.81 25.51
CA ASP A 453 0.64 -9.84 24.07
C ASP A 453 1.13 -11.24 23.72
N ILE A 454 0.38 -11.97 22.88
CA ILE A 454 0.69 -13.37 22.58
C ILE A 454 0.73 -13.59 21.07
N PHE A 455 1.84 -14.12 20.58
CA PHE A 455 2.01 -14.55 19.21
C PHE A 455 2.07 -16.08 19.11
N PHE A 456 1.23 -16.65 18.24
CA PHE A 456 1.11 -18.08 17.99
C PHE A 456 1.75 -18.45 16.64
N LEU A 457 3.08 -18.49 16.58
CA LEU A 457 3.78 -18.77 15.32
C LEU A 457 3.68 -20.27 14.99
N GLY A 458 3.31 -20.60 13.76
CA GLY A 458 3.14 -21.99 13.31
C GLY A 458 1.85 -22.66 13.79
N GLY A 459 0.92 -21.90 14.39
CA GLY A 459 -0.40 -22.37 14.79
C GLY A 459 -1.51 -21.39 14.45
N ILE A 460 -2.74 -21.88 14.55
CA ILE A 460 -3.98 -21.16 14.20
C ILE A 460 -4.85 -21.12 15.48
N PRO A 461 -4.76 -20.04 16.29
CA PRO A 461 -5.44 -19.95 17.58
C PRO A 461 -6.94 -19.67 17.41
N ASN A 462 -7.78 -20.15 18.32
CA ASN A 462 -9.22 -19.89 18.30
C ASN A 462 -9.56 -18.44 18.68
N TYR A 463 -9.01 -17.98 19.80
CA TYR A 463 -9.12 -16.58 20.23
C TYR A 463 -7.93 -15.79 19.72
N TYR A 464 -8.20 -14.70 19.01
CA TYR A 464 -7.17 -13.85 18.44
C TYR A 464 -7.66 -12.40 18.29
N THR A 465 -6.72 -11.46 18.37
CA THR A 465 -6.92 -10.01 18.36
C THR A 465 -6.13 -9.43 17.19
N PRO A 466 -6.77 -9.07 16.08
CA PRO A 466 -6.07 -8.52 14.91
C PRO A 466 -5.36 -7.19 15.16
N THR A 467 -5.92 -6.35 16.03
CA THR A 467 -5.32 -5.06 16.42
C THR A 467 -4.12 -5.27 17.36
N SER A 468 -3.22 -4.28 17.38
CA SER A 468 -1.98 -4.32 18.16
C SER A 468 -1.06 -5.50 17.84
N SER A 469 -1.16 -6.08 16.64
CA SER A 469 -0.40 -7.27 16.22
C SER A 469 0.95 -6.94 15.57
N VAL A 470 1.48 -5.74 15.82
CA VAL A 470 2.72 -5.22 15.22
C VAL A 470 3.93 -5.73 16.01
N PRO A 471 4.79 -6.58 15.43
CA PRO A 471 5.96 -7.12 16.12
C PRO A 471 7.08 -6.07 16.26
N ASN A 472 8.12 -6.42 17.02
CA ASN A 472 9.32 -5.59 17.08
C ASN A 472 9.99 -5.53 15.70
N GLN A 473 10.71 -4.42 15.44
CA GLN A 473 11.17 -3.91 14.15
C GLN A 473 10.07 -3.17 13.37
N ALA A 474 8.91 -3.78 13.15
CA ALA A 474 7.76 -3.11 12.52
C ALA A 474 7.18 -1.97 13.38
N ASP A 475 7.35 -2.08 14.71
CA ASP A 475 7.02 -1.03 15.69
C ASP A 475 8.01 0.14 15.72
N ALA A 476 9.09 0.13 14.92
CA ALA A 476 10.12 1.17 14.96
C ALA A 476 9.56 2.58 14.69
N GLY A 477 10.03 3.55 15.47
CA GLY A 477 9.69 4.97 15.34
C GLY A 477 10.69 5.73 14.46
N GLY A 478 10.66 7.06 14.56
CA GLY A 478 11.67 7.91 13.91
C GLY A 478 11.62 7.92 12.38
N GLY A 479 10.46 7.66 11.77
CA GLY A 479 10.28 7.70 10.32
C GLY A 479 10.56 6.39 9.58
N VAL A 480 10.79 5.27 10.30
CA VAL A 480 10.81 3.93 9.69
C VAL A 480 9.39 3.58 9.24
N LEU A 481 9.24 3.16 7.98
CA LEU A 481 7.95 2.87 7.35
C LEU A 481 7.65 1.37 7.41
N ALA A 482 6.62 0.97 8.14
CA ALA A 482 6.08 -0.39 8.14
C ALA A 482 4.98 -0.52 7.09
N VAL A 483 4.99 -1.61 6.33
CA VAL A 483 4.15 -1.79 5.14
C VAL A 483 3.16 -2.92 5.34
N GLY A 484 1.86 -2.59 5.24
CA GLY A 484 0.76 -3.56 5.18
C GLY A 484 0.62 -4.20 3.81
N ALA A 485 -0.16 -5.28 3.71
CA ALA A 485 -0.35 -5.99 2.46
C ALA A 485 -1.81 -6.06 2.01
N ILE A 486 -2.05 -5.72 0.73
CA ILE A 486 -3.27 -6.02 -0.02
C ILE A 486 -2.92 -7.05 -1.09
N ASN A 487 -3.81 -8.01 -1.31
CA ASN A 487 -3.53 -9.08 -2.24
C ASN A 487 -3.79 -8.66 -3.70
N ALA A 488 -2.88 -8.99 -4.62
CA ALA A 488 -3.02 -8.66 -6.04
C ALA A 488 -4.22 -9.35 -6.72
N PHE A 489 -4.69 -10.46 -6.18
CA PHE A 489 -5.86 -11.20 -6.68
C PHE A 489 -7.19 -10.66 -6.14
N GLU A 490 -7.15 -9.67 -5.25
CA GLU A 490 -8.35 -8.98 -4.78
C GLU A 490 -8.72 -7.89 -5.80
N ASP A 491 -9.94 -7.95 -6.35
CA ASP A 491 -10.33 -7.19 -7.54
C ASP A 491 -10.32 -5.66 -7.36
N GLY A 492 -10.54 -5.15 -6.14
CA GLY A 492 -10.55 -3.72 -5.80
C GLY A 492 -9.19 -3.17 -5.38
N HIS A 493 -8.26 -4.06 -5.01
CA HIS A 493 -7.01 -3.74 -4.32
C HIS A 493 -7.25 -2.81 -3.12
N ASP A 494 -8.36 -2.96 -2.40
CA ASP A 494 -8.81 -2.12 -1.29
C ASP A 494 -9.12 -2.92 0.00
N GLU A 495 -8.98 -4.25 -0.03
CA GLU A 495 -9.14 -5.09 1.15
C GLU A 495 -7.79 -5.58 1.71
N ILE A 496 -7.52 -5.22 2.98
CA ILE A 496 -6.30 -5.66 3.68
C ILE A 496 -6.24 -7.20 3.77
N ALA A 497 -5.07 -7.78 3.54
CA ALA A 497 -4.88 -9.21 3.73
C ALA A 497 -5.19 -9.61 5.19
N PRO A 498 -5.95 -10.69 5.45
CA PRO A 498 -6.36 -11.06 6.81
C PRO A 498 -5.21 -11.33 7.79
N TYR A 499 -4.03 -11.69 7.28
CA TYR A 499 -2.83 -11.89 8.10
C TYR A 499 -2.04 -10.60 8.35
N SER A 500 -2.19 -9.55 7.53
CA SER A 500 -1.40 -8.33 7.65
C SER A 500 -1.61 -7.73 9.03
N SER A 501 -0.53 -7.63 9.80
CA SER A 501 -0.54 -7.07 11.14
C SER A 501 -1.07 -5.64 11.14
N ARG A 502 -1.74 -5.27 12.24
CA ARG A 502 -2.47 -4.02 12.40
C ARG A 502 -2.09 -3.35 13.70
N GLY A 503 -1.98 -2.04 13.66
CA GLY A 503 -1.70 -1.22 14.83
C GLY A 503 -2.87 -1.14 15.81
N PRO A 504 -2.77 -0.23 16.80
CA PRO A 504 -1.60 0.62 17.04
C PRO A 504 -0.40 -0.18 17.57
N THR A 505 0.79 0.41 17.63
CA THR A 505 1.87 -0.10 18.51
C THR A 505 1.45 0.03 19.98
N ASN A 506 2.18 -0.59 20.91
CA ASN A 506 1.85 -0.53 22.34
C ASN A 506 2.05 0.87 22.97
N ASP A 507 2.73 1.80 22.30
CA ASP A 507 2.74 3.25 22.65
C ASP A 507 1.71 4.08 21.87
N GLY A 508 0.82 3.46 21.10
CA GLY A 508 -0.32 4.10 20.46
C GLY A 508 -0.04 4.69 19.08
N ARG A 509 1.14 4.48 18.48
CA ARG A 509 1.44 4.96 17.12
C ARG A 509 0.70 4.12 16.09
N THR A 510 0.28 4.79 15.01
CA THR A 510 -0.33 4.12 13.88
C THR A 510 0.70 3.33 13.09
N LYS A 511 0.39 2.05 12.85
CA LYS A 511 1.07 1.15 11.93
C LYS A 511 0.02 0.25 11.26
N PRO A 512 0.21 -0.22 10.01
CA PRO A 512 1.29 0.18 9.10
C PRO A 512 1.26 1.68 8.77
N ASP A 513 2.33 2.22 8.21
CA ASP A 513 2.34 3.62 7.74
C ASP A 513 1.69 3.73 6.36
N VAL A 514 1.80 2.69 5.54
CA VAL A 514 1.25 2.60 4.18
C VAL A 514 1.02 1.14 3.80
N THR A 515 0.25 0.90 2.75
CA THR A 515 -0.03 -0.45 2.25
C THR A 515 0.53 -0.66 0.84
N GLY A 516 1.21 -1.79 0.65
CA GLY A 516 1.70 -2.28 -0.64
C GLY A 516 0.95 -3.53 -1.11
N ILE A 517 1.49 -4.24 -2.11
CA ILE A 517 0.83 -5.38 -2.76
C ILE A 517 1.57 -6.69 -2.51
N ASP A 518 0.84 -7.75 -2.21
CA ASP A 518 1.34 -9.13 -2.19
C ASP A 518 0.58 -10.04 -3.16
N GLY A 519 0.86 -11.35 -3.13
CA GLY A 519 0.30 -12.29 -4.11
C GLY A 519 0.88 -12.08 -5.50
N VAL A 520 2.08 -11.51 -5.57
CA VAL A 520 2.70 -11.09 -6.83
C VAL A 520 3.55 -12.20 -7.44
N SER A 521 3.77 -12.12 -8.75
CA SER A 521 4.63 -13.07 -9.43
C SER A 521 6.10 -12.72 -9.20
N VAL A 522 6.89 -13.74 -8.87
CA VAL A 522 8.37 -13.73 -8.83
C VAL A 522 8.88 -14.97 -9.56
N THR A 523 10.17 -15.05 -9.88
CA THR A 523 10.72 -16.16 -10.69
C THR A 523 10.61 -17.53 -10.00
N GLY A 524 10.51 -17.54 -8.67
CA GLY A 524 10.64 -18.76 -7.86
C GLY A 524 12.07 -19.28 -7.80
N ALA A 525 13.06 -18.47 -8.21
CA ALA A 525 14.48 -18.80 -8.14
C ALA A 525 14.88 -19.27 -6.73
N GLY A 526 15.76 -20.26 -6.67
CA GLY A 526 16.17 -20.89 -5.40
C GLY A 526 15.11 -21.81 -4.78
N GLY A 527 14.02 -22.10 -5.52
CA GLY A 527 12.89 -22.90 -5.04
C GLY A 527 11.88 -22.10 -4.21
N PHE A 528 11.88 -20.78 -4.35
CA PHE A 528 10.96 -19.89 -3.66
C PHE A 528 9.54 -20.01 -4.22
N ALA A 529 8.53 -19.79 -3.37
CA ALA A 529 7.14 -19.90 -3.78
C ALA A 529 6.73 -18.74 -4.70
N SER A 530 5.94 -19.05 -5.73
CA SER A 530 5.32 -18.07 -6.62
C SER A 530 3.87 -18.49 -6.86
N PRO A 531 2.87 -17.65 -6.58
CA PRO A 531 2.98 -16.24 -6.18
C PRO A 531 3.60 -16.03 -4.78
N PHE A 532 4.25 -14.88 -4.59
CA PHE A 532 4.82 -14.45 -3.32
C PHE A 532 3.75 -13.69 -2.50
N LEU A 533 3.30 -14.31 -1.40
CA LEU A 533 2.35 -13.73 -0.45
C LEU A 533 3.04 -13.18 0.80
N GLY A 534 2.40 -12.23 1.47
CA GLY A 534 2.85 -11.68 2.74
C GLY A 534 3.32 -10.24 2.65
N THR A 535 3.40 -9.59 3.81
CA THR A 535 3.95 -8.23 3.93
C THR A 535 5.41 -8.13 3.47
N SER A 536 6.16 -9.24 3.44
CA SER A 536 7.48 -9.37 2.81
C SER A 536 7.47 -9.10 1.30
N ALA A 537 6.36 -9.37 0.61
CA ALA A 537 6.19 -9.00 -0.81
C ALA A 537 5.74 -7.54 -0.96
N ALA A 538 4.95 -7.01 -0.01
CA ALA A 538 4.45 -5.64 -0.06
C ALA A 538 5.53 -4.59 0.21
N ALA A 539 6.39 -4.80 1.21
CA ALA A 539 7.46 -3.87 1.59
C ALA A 539 8.43 -3.48 0.46
N PRO A 540 9.00 -4.41 -0.35
CA PRO A 540 9.94 -4.07 -1.42
C PRO A 540 9.32 -3.21 -2.53
N HIS A 541 7.99 -3.25 -2.72
CA HIS A 541 7.33 -2.31 -3.64
C HIS A 541 7.53 -0.86 -3.18
N ILE A 542 7.34 -0.59 -1.90
CA ILE A 542 7.52 0.76 -1.34
C ILE A 542 8.98 1.21 -1.50
N ALA A 543 9.94 0.31 -1.26
CA ALA A 543 11.35 0.63 -1.48
C ALA A 543 11.67 0.98 -2.94
N GLY A 544 11.07 0.25 -3.90
CA GLY A 544 11.17 0.57 -5.33
C GLY A 544 10.59 1.93 -5.67
N ILE A 545 9.39 2.27 -5.17
CA ILE A 545 8.78 3.60 -5.37
C ILE A 545 9.67 4.71 -4.82
N LEU A 546 10.17 4.55 -3.59
CA LEU A 546 11.06 5.54 -2.96
C LEU A 546 12.37 5.73 -3.76
N ALA A 547 12.88 4.67 -4.39
CA ALA A 547 14.03 4.78 -5.27
C ALA A 547 13.73 5.61 -6.54
N LEU A 548 12.56 5.45 -7.15
CA LEU A 548 12.11 6.28 -8.27
C LEU A 548 11.98 7.76 -7.87
N LEU A 549 11.43 8.03 -6.68
CA LEU A 549 11.27 9.39 -6.16
C LEU A 549 12.62 10.08 -5.90
N LEU A 550 13.59 9.35 -5.34
CA LEU A 550 14.94 9.87 -5.11
C LEU A 550 15.70 10.17 -6.41
N GLU A 551 15.42 9.45 -7.51
CA GLU A 551 16.00 9.79 -8.81
C GLU A 551 15.45 11.13 -9.32
N CYS A 552 14.12 11.33 -9.34
CA CYS A 552 13.55 12.57 -9.86
C CYS A 552 13.69 13.77 -8.93
N ARG A 553 13.90 13.56 -7.62
CA ARG A 553 14.18 14.62 -6.64
C ARG A 553 15.55 14.40 -5.98
N PRO A 554 16.66 14.59 -6.71
CA PRO A 554 18.01 14.31 -6.20
C PRO A 554 18.41 15.22 -5.03
N GLY A 555 17.70 16.32 -4.79
CA GLY A 555 17.87 17.17 -3.61
C GLY A 555 17.44 16.52 -2.29
N LEU A 556 16.84 15.33 -2.32
CA LEU A 556 16.52 14.53 -1.12
C LEU A 556 17.53 13.43 -0.83
N LYS A 557 18.59 13.30 -1.65
CA LYS A 557 19.60 12.23 -1.50
C LYS A 557 20.54 12.58 -0.34
N ALA A 558 21.69 11.93 -0.26
CA ALA A 558 22.73 12.35 0.66
C ALA A 558 23.90 13.01 -0.06
N GLY A 559 24.46 14.03 0.58
CA GLY A 559 25.63 14.76 0.11
C GLY A 559 25.35 15.84 -0.94
N GLU A 560 24.09 16.18 -1.18
CA GLU A 560 23.67 17.33 -1.98
C GLU A 560 24.00 18.67 -1.30
N PRO A 561 24.10 19.77 -2.06
CA PRO A 561 24.26 21.10 -1.48
C PRO A 561 23.04 21.48 -0.63
N GLY A 562 23.25 21.68 0.67
CA GLY A 562 22.17 22.02 1.60
C GLY A 562 21.53 20.81 2.29
N ASP A 563 22.12 19.62 2.16
CA ASP A 563 21.67 18.36 2.76
C ASP A 563 21.17 18.53 4.20
N ALA A 564 19.90 18.17 4.40
CA ALA A 564 19.17 18.29 5.65
C ALA A 564 18.49 16.94 5.94
N PRO A 565 19.24 15.90 6.35
CA PRO A 565 18.78 14.51 6.27
C PRO A 565 17.43 14.26 6.94
N ALA A 566 17.15 14.92 8.07
CA ALA A 566 15.87 14.77 8.76
C ALA A 566 14.69 15.34 7.98
N GLN A 567 14.87 16.51 7.35
CA GLN A 567 13.87 17.13 6.49
C GLN A 567 13.71 16.30 5.21
N ASP A 568 14.81 15.84 4.60
CA ASP A 568 14.78 15.07 3.37
C ASP A 568 14.05 13.74 3.53
N ARG A 569 14.30 13.04 4.64
CA ARG A 569 13.54 11.83 5.02
C ARG A 569 12.05 12.11 5.16
N SER A 570 11.70 13.22 5.81
CA SER A 570 10.31 13.61 6.05
C SER A 570 9.62 13.98 4.74
N ALA A 571 10.28 14.73 3.87
CA ALA A 571 9.81 15.10 2.54
C ALA A 571 9.57 13.86 1.66
N LEU A 572 10.52 12.92 1.67
CA LEU A 572 10.42 11.68 0.93
C LEU A 572 9.25 10.81 1.42
N ALA A 573 9.11 10.67 2.74
CA ALA A 573 7.98 9.95 3.34
C ALA A 573 6.65 10.65 3.03
N ASN A 574 6.56 11.98 3.17
CA ASN A 574 5.35 12.75 2.91
C ASN A 574 4.91 12.67 1.45
N ALA A 575 5.85 12.66 0.49
CA ALA A 575 5.53 12.45 -0.91
C ALA A 575 4.73 11.16 -1.13
N LEU A 576 5.12 10.08 -0.45
CA LEU A 576 4.46 8.78 -0.50
C LEU A 576 3.14 8.78 0.29
N LEU A 577 3.16 9.23 1.54
CA LEU A 577 2.04 9.07 2.48
C LEU A 577 0.88 10.02 2.16
N LEU A 578 1.14 11.26 1.76
CA LEU A 578 0.08 12.25 1.47
C LEU A 578 -0.68 11.97 0.17
N THR A 579 -0.13 11.10 -0.68
CA THR A 579 -0.68 10.79 -2.01
C THR A 579 -1.21 9.37 -2.12
N ALA A 580 -1.07 8.57 -1.06
CA ALA A 580 -1.66 7.25 -0.98
C ALA A 580 -3.18 7.33 -1.21
N ALA A 581 -3.73 6.32 -1.89
CA ALA A 581 -5.15 6.15 -2.03
C ALA A 581 -5.73 5.74 -0.68
N ASP A 582 -6.42 6.65 -0.01
CA ASP A 582 -7.04 6.46 1.29
C ASP A 582 -8.02 5.27 1.28
N LEU A 583 -7.89 4.38 2.25
CA LEU A 583 -8.66 3.14 2.36
C LEU A 583 -9.18 2.99 3.80
N GLY A 584 -10.37 2.41 3.95
CA GLY A 584 -10.97 2.24 5.27
C GLY A 584 -11.61 3.53 5.79
N SER A 585 -11.21 3.95 6.99
CA SER A 585 -11.76 5.19 7.58
C SER A 585 -11.02 6.40 7.00
N PRO A 586 -11.69 7.54 6.73
CA PRO A 586 -11.00 8.69 6.15
C PRO A 586 -9.78 9.15 6.95
N GLY A 587 -8.63 9.21 6.29
CA GLY A 587 -7.33 9.55 6.88
C GLY A 587 -6.59 8.35 7.44
N THR A 588 -5.42 8.60 8.04
CA THR A 588 -4.54 7.52 8.50
C THR A 588 -5.19 6.63 9.56
N ASP A 589 -5.15 5.31 9.37
CA ASP A 589 -5.71 4.33 10.31
C ASP A 589 -4.78 3.14 10.61
N ASN A 590 -5.12 2.35 11.63
CA ASN A 590 -4.32 1.21 12.10
C ASN A 590 -4.41 -0.05 11.21
N THR A 591 -5.15 0.00 10.11
CA THR A 591 -5.34 -1.12 9.18
C THR A 591 -4.58 -0.87 7.89
N TYR A 592 -4.75 0.31 7.28
CA TYR A 592 -4.20 0.66 5.98
C TYR A 592 -3.06 1.68 6.06
N GLY A 593 -2.81 2.27 7.23
CA GLY A 593 -1.92 3.41 7.36
C GLY A 593 -2.50 4.60 6.61
N ALA A 594 -1.69 5.26 5.78
CA ALA A 594 -2.15 6.31 4.87
C ALA A 594 -2.99 5.79 3.69
N GLY A 595 -3.11 4.47 3.52
CA GLY A 595 -3.81 3.85 2.40
C GLY A 595 -2.88 3.05 1.48
N ARG A 596 -3.38 2.68 0.31
CA ARG A 596 -2.60 1.99 -0.72
C ARG A 596 -1.67 2.99 -1.42
N ALA A 597 -0.38 2.68 -1.50
CA ALA A 597 0.58 3.56 -2.17
C ALA A 597 0.20 3.83 -3.64
N ASP A 598 0.49 5.06 -4.11
CA ASP A 598 0.32 5.46 -5.52
C ASP A 598 1.61 6.18 -5.99
N ALA A 599 2.45 5.45 -6.72
CA ALA A 599 3.74 5.95 -7.15
C ALA A 599 3.62 7.16 -8.09
N LEU A 600 2.64 7.16 -9.00
CA LEU A 600 2.47 8.27 -9.94
C LEU A 600 2.00 9.54 -9.21
N ALA A 601 1.07 9.40 -8.26
CA ALA A 601 0.64 10.54 -7.45
C ALA A 601 1.80 11.08 -6.61
N ALA A 602 2.58 10.21 -5.97
CA ALA A 602 3.76 10.59 -5.20
C ALA A 602 4.81 11.32 -6.07
N GLY A 603 5.08 10.82 -7.29
CA GLY A 603 6.02 11.45 -8.21
C GLY A 603 5.55 12.78 -8.77
N ARG A 604 4.25 12.94 -9.02
CA ARG A 604 3.67 14.24 -9.44
C ARG A 604 3.81 15.30 -8.35
N LEU A 605 3.60 14.91 -7.10
CA LEU A 605 3.81 15.78 -5.95
C LEU A 605 5.31 16.11 -5.78
N ALA A 606 6.16 15.09 -5.72
CA ALA A 606 7.58 15.27 -5.42
C ALA A 606 8.37 15.96 -6.54
N CYS A 607 8.08 15.65 -7.80
CA CYS A 607 8.98 15.93 -8.91
C CYS A 607 8.41 16.85 -9.99
N GLN A 608 7.09 17.05 -10.05
CA GLN A 608 6.45 17.98 -10.99
C GLN A 608 5.81 19.19 -10.32
N GLY A 609 5.66 19.18 -8.99
CA GLY A 609 4.87 20.17 -8.27
C GLY A 609 3.47 20.33 -8.85
N SER A 610 2.83 19.23 -9.25
CA SER A 610 1.43 19.27 -9.74
C SER A 610 0.43 19.51 -8.60
N ALA A 611 0.89 19.40 -7.36
CA ALA A 611 0.15 19.72 -6.17
C ALA A 611 1.12 20.33 -5.14
N VAL A 612 0.55 21.10 -4.22
CA VAL A 612 1.27 21.76 -3.13
C VAL A 612 0.60 21.47 -1.80
N LEU A 613 1.38 21.47 -0.73
CA LEU A 613 0.86 21.27 0.61
C LEU A 613 0.50 22.63 1.22
N TRP A 614 -0.77 22.88 1.52
CA TRP A 614 -1.20 24.18 2.03
C TRP A 614 -0.44 24.54 3.31
N GLY A 615 0.28 25.67 3.28
CA GLY A 615 1.13 26.13 4.37
C GLY A 615 2.61 25.73 4.26
N ASP A 616 2.97 24.73 3.46
CA ASP A 616 4.37 24.43 3.10
C ASP A 616 4.77 25.40 1.99
N VAL A 617 5.22 26.57 2.39
CA VAL A 617 5.40 27.71 1.50
C VAL A 617 6.73 27.66 0.76
N ASP A 618 7.66 26.82 1.19
CA ASP A 618 8.90 26.55 0.49
C ASP A 618 8.87 25.26 -0.35
N CYS A 619 7.72 24.59 -0.43
CA CYS A 619 7.48 23.38 -1.20
C CYS A 619 8.50 22.26 -0.90
N SER A 620 9.00 22.22 0.34
CA SER A 620 9.91 21.19 0.83
C SER A 620 9.23 19.85 1.04
N LEU A 621 7.89 19.79 0.98
CA LEU A 621 7.04 18.67 1.42
C LEU A 621 7.10 18.43 2.92
N THR A 622 7.59 19.40 3.67
CA THR A 622 7.60 19.38 5.13
C THR A 622 6.95 20.66 5.62
N LEU A 623 6.09 20.55 6.64
CA LEU A 623 5.46 21.69 7.26
C LEU A 623 6.15 21.97 8.60
N ASP A 624 7.06 22.93 8.63
CA ASP A 624 7.91 23.16 9.79
C ASP A 624 8.18 24.66 10.08
N SER A 625 9.19 24.93 10.90
CA SER A 625 9.52 26.29 11.31
C SER A 625 10.22 27.10 10.21
N ALA A 626 10.77 26.46 9.18
CA ALA A 626 11.33 27.10 8.00
C ALA A 626 10.21 27.80 7.21
N ASP A 627 9.03 27.18 7.07
CA ASP A 627 7.87 27.81 6.43
C ASP A 627 7.41 29.07 7.16
N ALA A 628 7.31 28.97 8.49
CA ALA A 628 6.94 30.11 9.31
C ALA A 628 7.97 31.25 9.15
N LEU A 629 9.25 30.91 9.08
CA LEU A 629 10.31 31.89 8.83
C LEU A 629 10.23 32.49 7.42
N ALA A 630 9.94 31.67 6.40
CA ALA A 630 9.75 32.10 5.02
C ALA A 630 8.61 33.14 4.91
N LEU A 631 7.48 32.89 5.57
CA LEU A 631 6.36 33.84 5.68
C LEU A 631 6.77 35.15 6.36
N LEU A 632 7.51 35.07 7.47
CA LEU A 632 7.96 36.26 8.19
C LEU A 632 8.89 37.11 7.31
N ARG A 633 9.82 36.47 6.59
CA ARG A 633 10.70 37.14 5.63
C ARG A 633 9.91 37.82 4.51
N ALA A 634 8.96 37.10 3.90
CA ALA A 634 8.08 37.64 2.86
C ALA A 634 7.32 38.88 3.34
N SER A 635 6.76 38.83 4.57
CA SER A 635 6.02 39.96 5.17
C SER A 635 6.87 41.22 5.36
N MET A 636 8.20 41.08 5.44
CA MET A 636 9.16 42.17 5.57
C MET A 636 9.75 42.60 4.22
N GLY A 637 9.30 42.02 3.11
CA GLY A 637 9.85 42.26 1.77
C GLY A 637 11.25 41.68 1.58
N LEU A 638 11.64 40.69 2.39
CA LEU A 638 12.91 39.98 2.26
C LEU A 638 12.74 38.79 1.30
N GLY A 639 13.81 38.46 0.56
CA GLY A 639 13.81 37.28 -0.31
C GLY A 639 13.59 35.98 0.46
N VAL A 640 12.81 35.09 -0.13
CA VAL A 640 12.50 33.73 0.36
C VAL A 640 13.21 32.72 -0.52
N VAL A 641 13.67 31.62 0.07
CA VAL A 641 14.20 30.46 -0.65
C VAL A 641 13.09 29.42 -0.71
N GLN A 642 12.75 28.96 -1.90
CA GLN A 642 11.72 27.95 -2.14
C GLN A 642 12.30 26.83 -3.02
N ASN A 643 11.76 25.62 -2.87
CA ASN A 643 12.08 24.47 -3.70
C ASN A 643 11.20 24.49 -4.94
N GLU A 644 11.75 24.94 -6.06
CA GLU A 644 11.02 25.02 -7.31
C GLU A 644 10.66 23.63 -7.88
N PRO A 645 9.47 23.48 -8.50
CA PRO A 645 8.46 24.51 -8.73
C PRO A 645 7.61 24.81 -7.47
N CYS A 646 7.56 26.08 -7.07
CA CYS A 646 6.75 26.53 -5.95
C CYS A 646 6.00 27.83 -6.31
N PRO A 647 4.73 28.02 -5.87
CA PRO A 647 4.04 29.28 -6.10
C PRO A 647 4.75 30.45 -5.40
N ASP A 648 4.73 31.62 -6.04
CA ASP A 648 5.25 32.85 -5.44
C ASP A 648 4.42 33.23 -4.21
N MET A 649 5.06 33.79 -3.19
CA MET A 649 4.35 34.31 -2.01
C MET A 649 3.30 35.35 -2.43
N GLY A 650 2.05 35.13 -2.01
CA GLY A 650 0.90 35.96 -2.40
C GLY A 650 0.34 35.66 -3.79
N GLN A 651 0.86 34.68 -4.53
CA GLN A 651 0.25 34.20 -5.77
C GLN A 651 -1.13 33.59 -5.48
N ASN A 652 -2.08 33.79 -6.37
CA ASN A 652 -3.38 33.11 -6.26
C ASN A 652 -3.26 31.64 -6.67
N VAL A 653 -3.54 30.74 -5.74
CA VAL A 653 -3.55 29.29 -5.90
C VAL A 653 -4.91 28.77 -5.43
N GLY A 654 -5.70 28.21 -6.35
CA GLY A 654 -7.03 27.69 -6.01
C GLY A 654 -8.00 28.71 -5.41
N GLY A 655 -7.87 29.99 -5.77
CA GLY A 655 -8.70 31.08 -5.25
C GLY A 655 -8.21 31.69 -3.92
N ARG A 656 -7.00 31.34 -3.47
CA ARG A 656 -6.42 31.77 -2.18
C ARG A 656 -5.01 32.31 -2.39
N LEU A 657 -4.55 33.22 -1.54
CA LEU A 657 -3.19 33.73 -1.61
C LEU A 657 -2.22 32.71 -1.00
N TRP A 658 -1.20 32.30 -1.75
CA TRP A 658 -0.15 31.42 -1.27
C TRP A 658 0.59 32.07 -0.10
N GLY A 659 0.61 31.38 1.05
CA GLY A 659 1.16 31.89 2.30
C GLY A 659 0.18 32.63 3.22
N ASP A 660 -1.06 32.89 2.79
CA ASP A 660 -2.14 33.43 3.64
C ASP A 660 -2.85 32.27 4.36
N VAL A 661 -2.18 31.71 5.38
CA VAL A 661 -2.62 30.48 6.06
C VAL A 661 -3.89 30.69 6.89
N ASP A 662 -4.28 31.94 7.15
CA ASP A 662 -5.51 32.26 7.86
C ASP A 662 -6.65 32.79 6.99
N CYS A 663 -6.38 32.95 5.69
CA CYS A 663 -7.32 33.41 4.68
C CYS A 663 -7.87 34.82 4.98
N SER A 664 -7.05 35.70 5.54
CA SER A 664 -7.39 37.11 5.81
C SER A 664 -7.33 38.00 4.55
N GLY A 665 -6.78 37.48 3.45
CA GLY A 665 -6.52 38.21 2.21
C GLY A 665 -5.19 38.94 2.20
N ARG A 666 -4.27 38.62 3.12
CA ARG A 666 -2.92 39.20 3.22
C ARG A 666 -1.94 38.12 3.64
N VAL A 667 -0.70 38.22 3.17
CA VAL A 667 0.43 37.41 3.67
C VAL A 667 1.23 38.28 4.62
N ASP A 668 1.10 38.05 5.93
CA ASP A 668 1.75 38.86 6.96
C ASP A 668 2.32 38.06 8.14
N ALA A 669 2.85 38.75 9.16
CA ALA A 669 3.48 38.11 10.31
C ALA A 669 2.50 37.24 11.14
N THR A 670 1.19 37.47 11.01
CA THR A 670 0.15 36.65 11.64
C THR A 670 0.14 35.25 11.03
N ASP A 671 0.34 35.12 9.72
CA ASP A 671 0.41 33.84 9.03
C ASP A 671 1.60 33.02 9.52
N SER A 672 2.76 33.66 9.60
CA SER A 672 3.97 33.08 10.17
C SER A 672 3.74 32.56 11.60
N GLN A 673 3.13 33.39 12.46
CA GLN A 673 2.84 32.99 13.84
C GLN A 673 1.86 31.82 13.90
N LYS A 674 0.82 31.80 13.05
CA LYS A 674 -0.16 30.71 13.01
C LYS A 674 0.49 29.43 12.54
N LEU A 675 1.31 29.49 11.50
CA LEU A 675 2.00 28.31 11.02
C LEU A 675 2.98 27.74 12.06
N LEU A 676 3.74 28.61 12.75
CA LEU A 676 4.61 28.18 13.85
C LEU A 676 3.82 27.55 15.02
N ARG A 677 2.62 28.07 15.31
CA ARG A 677 1.74 27.45 16.31
C ARG A 677 1.25 26.09 15.85
N PHE A 678 0.88 25.95 14.58
CA PHE A 678 0.44 24.69 14.00
C PHE A 678 1.53 23.62 14.11
N THR A 679 2.78 23.96 13.76
CA THR A 679 3.91 23.01 13.82
C THR A 679 4.29 22.61 15.25
N LEU A 680 3.91 23.41 16.25
CA LEU A 680 4.00 23.07 17.67
C LEU A 680 2.77 22.31 18.21
N GLY A 681 1.84 21.90 17.34
CA GLY A 681 0.61 21.19 17.71
C GLY A 681 -0.42 22.08 18.44
N LEU A 682 -0.25 23.40 18.41
CA LEU A 682 -1.17 24.34 19.03
C LEU A 682 -2.34 24.67 18.10
N SER A 683 -3.52 24.84 18.68
CA SER A 683 -4.69 25.27 17.91
C SER A 683 -4.46 26.64 17.27
N ILE A 684 -4.84 26.75 15.99
CA ILE A 684 -4.87 27.98 15.22
C ILE A 684 -6.31 28.37 14.91
N GLN A 685 -6.58 29.67 14.87
CA GLN A 685 -7.86 30.20 14.38
C GLN A 685 -7.69 30.64 12.94
N GLN A 686 -8.56 30.14 12.06
CA GLN A 686 -8.57 30.47 10.64
C GLN A 686 -9.92 31.07 10.25
N GLY A 687 -9.93 31.88 9.18
CA GLY A 687 -11.15 32.41 8.62
C GLY A 687 -12.09 31.32 8.09
N PRO A 688 -13.41 31.60 7.96
CA PRO A 688 -14.35 30.67 7.37
C PRO A 688 -13.90 30.20 5.99
N GLY A 689 -13.92 28.89 5.76
CA GLY A 689 -13.53 28.30 4.48
C GLY A 689 -12.02 28.23 4.26
N CYS A 690 -11.17 28.48 5.26
CA CYS A 690 -9.72 28.29 5.12
C CYS A 690 -9.34 26.81 5.07
N LEU A 691 -8.34 26.46 4.25
CA LEU A 691 -7.79 25.10 4.26
C LEU A 691 -6.96 24.92 5.52
N ARG A 692 -7.04 23.72 6.11
CA ARG A 692 -6.15 23.37 7.22
C ARG A 692 -4.71 23.27 6.69
N PRO A 693 -3.70 23.81 7.38
CA PRO A 693 -2.32 23.56 7.00
C PRO A 693 -2.06 22.05 6.90
N GLY A 694 -1.33 21.63 5.87
CA GLY A 694 -1.16 20.21 5.52
C GLY A 694 -2.23 19.66 4.57
N THR A 695 -3.17 20.48 4.07
CA THR A 695 -4.12 20.03 3.03
C THR A 695 -3.44 20.03 1.67
N LEU A 696 -3.46 18.92 0.94
CA LEU A 696 -2.96 18.84 -0.43
C LEU A 696 -3.88 19.62 -1.39
N LEU A 697 -3.30 20.49 -2.22
CA LEU A 697 -4.00 21.29 -3.21
C LEU A 697 -3.39 21.04 -4.59
N ALA A 698 -4.19 20.53 -5.51
CA ALA A 698 -3.77 20.37 -6.90
C ALA A 698 -3.67 21.74 -7.59
N LEU A 699 -2.67 21.90 -8.47
CA LEU A 699 -2.37 23.16 -9.17
C LEU A 699 -2.96 23.22 -10.59
N ASP A 700 -3.75 22.23 -10.99
CA ASP A 700 -4.36 22.06 -12.32
C ASP A 700 -5.69 22.79 -12.54
#